data_AF-A0A1G1B3Q8-F1
#
_entry.id   AF-A0A1G1B3Q8-F1
#
_cell.length_a   1.000
_cell.length_b   1.000
_cell.length_c   1.000
_cell.angle_alpha   90.00
_cell.angle_beta   90.00
_cell.angle_gamma   90.00
#
_symmetry.space_group_name_H-M   'P 1'
#
loop_
_entity.id
_entity.type
_entity.pdbx_description
1 polymer ?
#
loop_
_entity_poly.entity_id
_entity_poly.type
_entity_poly.pdbx_seq_one_letter_code
_entity_poly.pdbx_strand_id
1 'polypeptide(L)'
;MLKHFNVIIIGAGPSGLSAAIRAAEHDVSYLLLEATQAVASTIRSYQRGKLVMAEPRGLPLRSPLPFTASLRETVLENWEKSISEHKINVRYDAKVVAISRLKNKLEIELADGDKLTANHVVLAIGVQGNLRRLEIPGGDLPQVQYQLDDPEAYQNETIVVVGGGDSGVENALALTNRNQVIILNRAEDFSNLKESNLSQLMESRQKGAVDWLLETKPQSIEKNTKGEFPITLFANTPKGVERIPCHRIIARLGALPSRPLLESFGIAFPTADLGALPLLSTSYESNVPGLYIIGALAGYPLIKQGINQGYEVIEYILGNDVEPADTALLREKFSNFCTDRGVDDVLYKIQKNVPILAMLNTLQLRELVLESNILLSEPSDIIFKRNDYSTTFFSIIEGELDVLIDEDNVPDATLKAGDFFGELALVSGRRRPGTVRARTKCVIIETPRRVMQKLIGSVQAMRRMLNQVAIKSVVQVCIGLSLSEEDLNDVATHATLKSYNAGEDLFHEGDEADGLYLIQSGSVTVSRMIGGREVVLFYVAAGNYVGEMSLVSGEPRYATVRAAVATEAVLIKADRMRDIIARNPEIRSALDARYLNHLQEQEKRKQLESASDGSGAFTSQSTQSNLISFLIQQGVGEATDVLLIDESLCIRCNHCEQACADTHGGATRLDRDTGPIFANIRVPTSCRHCEHPHCMKDCPPDAIHRAPHGEVYIDDSCIGCGNCQQNCPYDVIQMAVIQDQPERSLWQMLLGIQPESLPTTNSAKVAVKCDMCKDITDGPVCVRACPVGAALRVNPEGLLGYASGTSGEVALLSSDEI
;
A
#
# COMPACT_ATOMS: atom_id res chain seq x y z
N MET A 1 -29.93 -34.55 30.98
CA MET A 1 -28.71 -34.95 30.24
C MET A 1 -28.41 -33.82 29.27
N LEU A 2 -27.19 -33.27 29.26
CA LEU A 2 -26.81 -32.26 28.26
C LEU A 2 -26.85 -32.88 26.87
N LYS A 3 -27.31 -32.13 25.86
CA LYS A 3 -27.29 -32.60 24.46
C LYS A 3 -25.83 -32.75 24.04
N HIS A 4 -25.48 -33.91 23.49
CA HIS A 4 -24.10 -34.28 23.16
C HIS A 4 -23.91 -34.42 21.65
N PHE A 5 -22.79 -33.92 21.15
CA PHE A 5 -22.37 -34.05 19.75
C PHE A 5 -20.92 -34.57 19.68
N ASN A 6 -20.53 -35.13 18.54
CA ASN A 6 -19.11 -35.41 18.31
C ASN A 6 -18.34 -34.11 18.06
N VAL A 7 -18.89 -33.24 17.21
CA VAL A 7 -18.28 -31.95 16.83
C VAL A 7 -19.27 -30.80 17.04
N ILE A 8 -18.85 -29.72 17.71
CA ILE A 8 -19.57 -28.44 17.68
C ILE A 8 -18.74 -27.42 16.92
N ILE A 9 -19.34 -26.76 15.93
CA ILE A 9 -18.70 -25.73 15.14
C ILE A 9 -19.29 -24.39 15.55
N ILE A 10 -18.45 -23.40 15.87
CA ILE A 10 -18.88 -22.09 16.37
C ILE A 10 -18.52 -21.03 15.35
N GLY A 11 -19.54 -20.39 14.77
CA GLY A 11 -19.45 -19.37 13.72
C GLY A 11 -19.76 -19.95 12.34
N ALA A 12 -20.80 -19.45 11.69
CA ALA A 12 -21.23 -19.85 10.34
C ALA A 12 -20.64 -18.94 9.24
N GLY A 13 -19.38 -18.53 9.40
CA GLY A 13 -18.59 -17.95 8.32
C GLY A 13 -18.17 -18.99 7.27
N PRO A 14 -17.47 -18.60 6.20
CA PRO A 14 -17.02 -19.53 5.15
C PRO A 14 -16.29 -20.77 5.67
N SER A 15 -15.39 -20.59 6.65
CA SER A 15 -14.66 -21.68 7.30
C SER A 15 -15.57 -22.64 8.06
N GLY A 16 -16.50 -22.11 8.86
CA GLY A 16 -17.42 -22.93 9.65
C GLY A 16 -18.47 -23.64 8.78
N LEU A 17 -18.93 -22.99 7.71
CA LEU A 17 -19.81 -23.62 6.72
C LEU A 17 -19.11 -24.79 6.02
N SER A 18 -17.85 -24.60 5.62
CA SER A 18 -17.05 -25.67 5.02
C SER A 18 -16.87 -26.85 5.98
N ALA A 19 -16.55 -26.58 7.25
CA ALA A 19 -16.46 -27.62 8.28
C ALA A 19 -17.80 -28.33 8.51
N ALA A 20 -18.91 -27.60 8.50
CA ALA A 20 -20.24 -28.20 8.70
C ALA A 20 -20.65 -29.07 7.50
N ILE A 21 -20.37 -28.62 6.27
CA ILE A 21 -20.57 -29.42 5.06
C ILE A 21 -19.74 -30.70 5.14
N ARG A 22 -18.46 -30.60 5.48
CA ARG A 22 -17.60 -31.78 5.54
C ARG A 22 -18.01 -32.75 6.64
N ALA A 23 -18.45 -32.24 7.80
CA ALA A 23 -19.02 -33.07 8.86
C ALA A 23 -20.33 -33.76 8.42
N ALA A 24 -21.15 -33.11 7.59
CA ALA A 24 -22.36 -33.69 7.02
C ALA A 24 -22.06 -34.81 6.00
N GLU A 25 -21.06 -34.63 5.13
CA GLU A 25 -20.66 -35.66 4.15
C GLU A 25 -20.18 -36.96 4.80
N HIS A 26 -19.62 -36.87 6.01
CA HIS A 26 -19.14 -38.02 6.80
C HIS A 26 -20.16 -38.54 7.82
N ASP A 27 -21.41 -38.06 7.77
CA ASP A 27 -22.48 -38.42 8.72
C ASP A 27 -22.06 -38.25 10.21
N VAL A 28 -21.19 -37.27 10.49
CA VAL A 28 -20.71 -36.99 11.85
C VAL A 28 -21.83 -36.36 12.67
N SER A 29 -21.98 -36.74 13.94
CA SER A 29 -22.87 -36.02 14.84
C SER A 29 -22.35 -34.61 15.13
N TYR A 30 -22.85 -33.58 14.43
CA TYR A 30 -22.41 -32.20 14.61
C TYR A 30 -23.54 -31.18 14.84
N LEU A 31 -23.18 -30.00 15.33
CA LEU A 31 -24.04 -28.81 15.38
C LEU A 31 -23.22 -27.55 15.04
N LEU A 32 -23.69 -26.77 14.07
CA LEU A 32 -23.15 -25.45 13.75
C LEU A 32 -23.93 -24.37 14.52
N LEU A 33 -23.23 -23.57 15.32
CA LEU A 33 -23.78 -22.47 16.12
C LEU A 33 -23.45 -21.14 15.45
N GLU A 34 -24.45 -20.31 15.17
CA GLU A 34 -24.28 -18.96 14.63
C GLU A 34 -24.88 -17.94 15.60
N ALA A 35 -24.11 -16.90 15.93
CA ALA A 35 -24.53 -15.89 16.88
C ALA A 35 -25.60 -14.94 16.33
N THR A 36 -25.79 -14.91 15.01
CA THR A 36 -26.74 -14.05 14.31
C THR A 36 -27.84 -14.87 13.62
N GLN A 37 -28.78 -14.19 12.96
CA GLN A 37 -29.87 -14.81 12.21
C GLN A 37 -29.48 -15.25 10.80
N ALA A 38 -28.25 -14.99 10.36
CA ALA A 38 -27.80 -15.29 9.02
C ALA A 38 -26.36 -15.79 9.01
N VAL A 39 -26.05 -16.68 8.07
CA VAL A 39 -24.68 -17.17 7.86
C VAL A 39 -23.81 -16.09 7.20
N ALA A 40 -22.48 -16.25 7.25
CA ALA A 40 -21.52 -15.40 6.55
C ALA A 40 -21.65 -13.89 6.86
N SER A 41 -21.94 -13.55 8.11
CA SER A 41 -22.17 -12.17 8.60
C SER A 41 -21.11 -11.16 8.12
N THR A 42 -19.83 -11.53 8.14
CA THR A 42 -18.73 -10.71 7.60
C THR A 42 -18.96 -10.34 6.13
N ILE A 43 -19.26 -11.31 5.27
CA ILE A 43 -19.45 -11.07 3.83
C ILE A 43 -20.76 -10.32 3.58
N ARG A 44 -21.81 -10.58 4.36
CA ARG A 44 -23.06 -9.81 4.30
C ARG A 44 -22.85 -8.33 4.63
N SER A 45 -21.93 -8.03 5.55
CA SER A 45 -21.59 -6.66 5.94
C SER A 45 -20.74 -5.90 4.91
N TYR A 46 -20.30 -6.56 3.83
CA TYR A 46 -19.68 -5.87 2.71
C TYR A 46 -20.73 -5.03 1.98
N GLN A 47 -20.31 -3.93 1.36
CA GLN A 47 -21.22 -3.10 0.57
C GLN A 47 -21.88 -3.90 -0.57
N ARG A 48 -23.13 -3.56 -0.86
CA ARG A 48 -23.88 -4.14 -1.98
C ARG A 48 -23.13 -4.02 -3.31
N GLY A 49 -23.11 -5.09 -4.10
CA GLY A 49 -22.40 -5.14 -5.37
C GLY A 49 -20.88 -5.20 -5.27
N LYS A 50 -20.29 -5.29 -4.07
CA LYS A 50 -18.85 -5.44 -3.90
C LYS A 50 -18.36 -6.75 -4.56
N LEU A 51 -17.30 -6.66 -5.36
CA LEU A 51 -16.61 -7.83 -5.90
C LEU A 51 -15.83 -8.52 -4.77
N VAL A 52 -16.12 -9.80 -4.52
CA VAL A 52 -15.43 -10.63 -3.54
C VAL A 52 -14.39 -11.48 -4.28
N MET A 53 -13.11 -11.25 -3.98
CA MET A 53 -12.00 -11.91 -4.67
C MET A 53 -11.71 -13.30 -4.09
N ALA A 54 -11.34 -14.24 -4.96
CA ALA A 54 -10.97 -15.62 -4.58
C ALA A 54 -9.44 -15.82 -4.61
N GLU A 55 -8.74 -15.13 -3.71
CA GLU A 55 -7.28 -15.21 -3.53
C GLU A 55 -6.87 -16.30 -2.51
N PRO A 56 -5.68 -16.90 -2.66
CA PRO A 56 -4.71 -16.70 -3.74
C PRO A 56 -5.15 -17.41 -5.04
N ARG A 57 -4.73 -16.85 -6.19
CA ARG A 57 -4.94 -17.50 -7.50
C ARG A 57 -4.17 -18.83 -7.54
N GLY A 58 -4.75 -19.86 -8.14
CA GLY A 58 -4.12 -21.18 -8.26
C GLY A 58 -4.28 -22.11 -7.05
N LEU A 59 -4.59 -21.60 -5.85
CA LEU A 59 -4.88 -22.45 -4.69
C LEU A 59 -6.11 -23.35 -4.99
N PRO A 60 -6.02 -24.69 -4.90
CA PRO A 60 -7.17 -25.56 -5.13
C PRO A 60 -8.23 -25.37 -4.04
N LEU A 61 -9.50 -25.42 -4.43
CA LEU A 61 -10.63 -25.43 -3.50
C LEU A 61 -11.05 -26.88 -3.26
N ARG A 62 -10.88 -27.38 -2.04
CA ARG A 62 -11.19 -28.78 -1.69
C ARG A 62 -12.59 -28.98 -1.15
N SER A 63 -13.11 -27.96 -0.48
CA SER A 63 -14.45 -27.99 0.07
C SER A 63 -15.49 -28.05 -1.05
N PRO A 64 -16.60 -28.78 -0.86
CA PRO A 64 -17.78 -28.69 -1.72
C PRO A 64 -18.46 -27.31 -1.68
N LEU A 65 -18.12 -26.44 -0.71
CA LEU A 65 -18.63 -25.08 -0.66
C LEU A 65 -18.04 -24.25 -1.82
N PRO A 66 -18.84 -23.86 -2.83
CA PRO A 66 -18.32 -23.21 -4.02
C PRO A 66 -17.83 -21.80 -3.71
N PHE A 67 -16.66 -21.43 -4.25
CA PHE A 67 -16.13 -20.08 -4.12
C PHE A 67 -15.22 -19.70 -5.29
N THR A 68 -15.69 -18.75 -6.09
CA THR A 68 -14.96 -18.09 -7.17
C THR A 68 -15.16 -16.57 -7.05
N ALA A 69 -14.29 -15.79 -7.69
CA ALA A 69 -14.41 -14.34 -7.64
C ALA A 69 -15.76 -13.91 -8.28
N SER A 70 -16.61 -13.25 -7.49
CA SER A 70 -17.96 -12.87 -7.93
C SER A 70 -18.51 -11.73 -7.07
N LEU A 71 -19.65 -11.17 -7.46
CA LEU A 71 -20.36 -10.18 -6.67
C LEU A 71 -20.78 -10.79 -5.32
N ARG A 72 -20.80 -9.95 -4.27
CA ARG A 72 -21.21 -10.32 -2.90
C ARG A 72 -22.48 -11.17 -2.88
N GLU A 73 -23.50 -10.74 -3.62
CA GLU A 73 -24.82 -11.39 -3.68
C GLU A 73 -24.71 -12.81 -4.24
N THR A 74 -24.02 -12.97 -5.38
CA THR A 74 -23.80 -14.28 -6.01
C THR A 74 -23.07 -15.25 -5.08
N VAL A 75 -22.07 -14.76 -4.32
CA VAL A 75 -21.36 -15.59 -3.33
C VAL A 75 -22.31 -16.06 -2.23
N LEU A 76 -23.14 -15.17 -1.68
CA LEU A 76 -24.08 -15.49 -0.61
C LEU A 76 -25.17 -16.46 -1.08
N GLU A 77 -25.74 -16.24 -2.26
CA GLU A 77 -26.75 -17.13 -2.88
C GLU A 77 -26.20 -18.55 -3.07
N ASN A 78 -24.97 -18.67 -3.56
CA ASN A 78 -24.33 -19.98 -3.73
C ASN A 78 -24.12 -20.71 -2.40
N TRP A 79 -23.72 -19.99 -1.34
CA TRP A 79 -23.54 -20.60 -0.02
C TRP A 79 -24.87 -20.99 0.64
N GLU A 80 -25.91 -20.16 0.50
CA GLU A 80 -27.28 -20.49 0.96
C GLU A 80 -27.83 -21.74 0.26
N LYS A 81 -27.57 -21.87 -1.04
CA LYS A 81 -27.89 -23.07 -1.81
C LYS A 81 -27.16 -24.30 -1.26
N SER A 82 -25.84 -24.22 -1.04
CA SER A 82 -25.06 -25.33 -0.49
C SER A 82 -25.52 -25.76 0.91
N ILE A 83 -25.92 -24.80 1.77
CA ILE A 83 -26.48 -25.08 3.09
C ILE A 83 -27.76 -25.91 2.98
N SER A 84 -28.63 -25.55 2.04
CA SER A 84 -29.91 -26.24 1.80
C SER A 84 -29.69 -27.64 1.20
N GLU A 85 -28.79 -27.75 0.22
CA GLU A 85 -28.46 -29.02 -0.46
C GLU A 85 -27.87 -30.06 0.49
N HIS A 86 -26.94 -29.64 1.36
CA HIS A 86 -26.28 -30.52 2.33
C HIS A 86 -27.06 -30.65 3.65
N LYS A 87 -28.24 -30.01 3.76
CA LYS A 87 -29.11 -30.02 4.95
C LYS A 87 -28.36 -29.70 6.25
N ILE A 88 -27.59 -28.62 6.22
CA ILE A 88 -26.68 -28.29 7.32
C ILE A 88 -27.44 -28.02 8.61
N ASN A 89 -27.00 -28.66 9.70
CA ASN A 89 -27.60 -28.52 11.03
C ASN A 89 -27.09 -27.24 11.73
N VAL A 90 -27.82 -26.13 11.53
CA VAL A 90 -27.49 -24.81 12.09
C VAL A 90 -28.47 -24.41 13.20
N ARG A 91 -27.95 -23.91 14.32
CA ARG A 91 -28.70 -23.16 15.34
C ARG A 91 -28.30 -21.68 15.27
N TYR A 92 -29.23 -20.84 14.83
CA TYR A 92 -29.09 -19.39 14.81
C TYR A 92 -29.33 -18.77 16.19
N ASP A 93 -28.95 -17.51 16.35
CA ASP A 93 -29.06 -16.74 17.60
C ASP A 93 -28.40 -17.44 18.80
N ALA A 94 -27.38 -18.26 18.54
CA ALA A 94 -26.68 -19.10 19.51
C ALA A 94 -25.27 -18.59 19.77
N LYS A 95 -25.16 -17.49 20.51
CA LYS A 95 -23.87 -16.92 20.91
C LYS A 95 -23.24 -17.76 22.03
N VAL A 96 -22.03 -18.27 21.79
CA VAL A 96 -21.23 -18.97 22.81
C VAL A 96 -20.56 -17.95 23.74
N VAL A 97 -20.66 -18.18 25.05
CA VAL A 97 -20.10 -17.29 26.09
C VAL A 97 -19.02 -17.95 26.94
N ALA A 98 -19.04 -19.28 27.07
CA ALA A 98 -17.99 -20.03 27.77
C ALA A 98 -17.75 -21.40 27.15
N ILE A 99 -16.50 -21.85 27.20
CA ILE A 99 -16.09 -23.22 26.88
C ILE A 99 -15.22 -23.70 28.05
N SER A 100 -15.59 -24.82 28.65
CA SER A 100 -14.83 -25.42 29.75
C SER A 100 -14.64 -26.92 29.55
N ARG A 101 -13.58 -27.48 30.14
CA ARG A 101 -13.28 -28.90 30.02
C ARG A 101 -14.05 -29.70 31.09
N LEU A 102 -14.84 -30.67 30.65
CA LEU A 102 -15.58 -31.60 31.49
C LEU A 102 -15.06 -33.04 31.27
N LYS A 103 -14.10 -33.47 32.08
CA LYS A 103 -13.39 -34.77 31.93
C LYS A 103 -12.73 -34.89 30.55
N ASN A 104 -13.30 -35.75 29.67
CA ASN A 104 -12.81 -36.02 28.32
C ASN A 104 -13.63 -35.30 27.24
N LYS A 105 -14.48 -34.34 27.62
CA LYS A 105 -15.37 -33.59 26.73
C LYS A 105 -15.24 -32.10 27.00
N LEU A 106 -15.71 -31.29 26.07
CA LEU A 106 -15.88 -29.85 26.22
C LEU A 106 -17.35 -29.56 26.53
N GLU A 107 -17.61 -28.71 27.51
CA GLU A 107 -18.91 -28.10 27.80
C GLU A 107 -18.95 -26.70 27.17
N ILE A 108 -20.01 -26.41 26.43
CA ILE A 108 -20.24 -25.14 25.74
C ILE A 108 -21.47 -24.48 26.36
N GLU A 109 -21.32 -23.25 26.83
CA GLU A 109 -22.40 -22.43 27.39
C GLU A 109 -22.80 -21.33 26.40
N LEU A 110 -24.10 -21.22 26.16
CA LEU A 110 -24.71 -20.22 25.28
C LEU A 110 -25.23 -19.02 26.08
N ALA A 111 -25.37 -17.87 25.42
CA ALA A 111 -25.83 -16.62 26.04
C ALA A 111 -27.27 -16.70 26.57
N ASP A 112 -28.09 -17.62 26.06
CA ASP A 112 -29.44 -17.91 26.54
C ASP A 112 -29.46 -18.86 27.76
N GLY A 113 -28.29 -19.32 28.23
CA GLY A 113 -28.12 -20.22 29.36
C GLY A 113 -28.12 -21.71 29.00
N ASP A 114 -28.35 -22.07 27.74
CA ASP A 114 -28.28 -23.46 27.30
C ASP A 114 -26.85 -24.02 27.39
N LYS A 115 -26.75 -25.30 27.75
CA LYS A 115 -25.48 -26.02 27.85
C LYS A 115 -25.45 -27.24 26.93
N LEU A 116 -24.35 -27.37 26.19
CA LEU A 116 -24.10 -28.45 25.24
C LEU A 116 -22.77 -29.13 25.56
N THR A 117 -22.56 -30.35 25.08
CA THR A 117 -21.26 -31.03 25.21
C THR A 117 -20.77 -31.59 23.88
N ALA A 118 -19.46 -31.54 23.64
CA ALA A 118 -18.83 -32.14 22.47
C ALA A 118 -17.50 -32.83 22.77
N ASN A 119 -17.11 -33.79 21.92
CA ASN A 119 -15.76 -34.35 21.98
C ASN A 119 -14.75 -33.35 21.38
N HIS A 120 -15.15 -32.71 20.27
CA HIS A 120 -14.35 -31.70 19.58
C HIS A 120 -15.16 -30.41 19.37
N VAL A 121 -14.48 -29.27 19.43
CA VAL A 121 -15.04 -27.95 19.14
C VAL A 121 -14.17 -27.26 18.10
N VAL A 122 -14.79 -26.70 17.06
CA VAL A 122 -14.12 -25.93 16.01
C VAL A 122 -14.55 -24.46 16.12
N LEU A 123 -13.62 -23.57 16.45
CA LEU A 123 -13.83 -22.12 16.49
C LEU A 123 -13.58 -21.52 15.11
N ALA A 124 -14.64 -21.08 14.46
CA ALA A 124 -14.66 -20.41 13.15
C ALA A 124 -15.29 -19.01 13.23
N ILE A 125 -15.04 -18.30 14.34
CA ILE A 125 -15.69 -17.02 14.68
C ILE A 125 -15.10 -15.78 13.97
N GLY A 126 -13.98 -15.96 13.26
CA GLY A 126 -13.25 -14.86 12.62
C GLY A 126 -12.74 -13.80 13.61
N VAL A 127 -12.45 -12.60 13.10
CA VAL A 127 -11.93 -11.46 13.89
C VAL A 127 -12.87 -10.24 13.91
N GLN A 128 -13.96 -10.27 13.13
CA GLN A 128 -14.85 -9.11 12.94
C GLN A 128 -16.10 -9.13 13.84
N GLY A 129 -16.38 -10.24 14.54
CA GLY A 129 -17.61 -10.40 15.31
C GLY A 129 -17.74 -9.50 16.55
N ASN A 130 -16.65 -8.90 17.03
CA ASN A 130 -16.67 -8.02 18.21
C ASN A 130 -16.36 -6.57 17.81
N LEU A 131 -17.30 -5.93 17.12
CA LEU A 131 -17.21 -4.52 16.74
C LEU A 131 -17.07 -3.65 18.00
N ARG A 132 -16.12 -2.71 17.98
CA ARG A 132 -16.04 -1.67 19.01
C ARG A 132 -17.31 -0.83 18.97
N ARG A 133 -17.87 -0.55 20.15
CA ARG A 133 -19.09 0.26 20.29
C ARG A 133 -18.78 1.64 20.87
N LEU A 134 -19.70 2.58 20.65
CA LEU A 134 -19.64 3.89 21.29
C LEU A 134 -20.14 3.75 22.73
N GLU A 135 -19.20 3.64 23.68
CA GLU A 135 -19.48 3.56 25.12
C GLU A 135 -19.73 4.96 25.71
N ILE A 136 -20.75 5.65 25.18
CA ILE A 136 -21.16 7.00 25.58
C ILE A 136 -22.68 7.04 25.80
N PRO A 137 -23.21 8.03 26.55
CA PRO A 137 -24.65 8.24 26.64
C PRO A 137 -25.29 8.38 25.26
N GLY A 138 -26.30 7.55 24.95
CA GLY A 138 -27.01 7.52 23.66
C GLY A 138 -26.32 6.73 22.54
N GLY A 139 -25.19 6.06 22.81
CA GLY A 139 -24.48 5.20 21.85
C GLY A 139 -25.23 3.92 21.43
N ASP A 140 -26.34 3.61 22.09
CA ASP A 140 -27.24 2.49 21.87
C ASP A 140 -28.54 2.87 21.14
N LEU A 141 -28.70 4.14 20.75
CA LEU A 141 -29.86 4.61 20.01
C LEU A 141 -29.98 3.89 18.64
N PRO A 142 -31.21 3.60 18.14
CA PRO A 142 -31.42 2.91 16.86
C PRO A 142 -30.78 3.60 15.64
N GLN A 143 -30.56 4.91 15.72
CA GLN A 143 -29.89 5.71 14.70
C GLN A 143 -28.36 5.53 14.66
N VAL A 144 -27.79 4.81 15.63
CA VAL A 144 -26.35 4.49 15.69
C VAL A 144 -26.14 3.10 15.11
N GLN A 145 -25.52 3.05 13.93
CA GLN A 145 -25.21 1.81 13.22
C GLN A 145 -23.70 1.58 13.25
N TYR A 146 -23.28 0.31 13.35
CA TYR A 146 -21.86 -0.05 13.40
C TYR A 146 -21.36 -0.66 12.07
N GLN A 147 -22.26 -0.80 11.10
CA GLN A 147 -22.04 -1.32 9.76
C GLN A 147 -22.86 -0.50 8.75
N LEU A 148 -22.48 -0.58 7.48
CA LEU A 148 -23.17 0.07 6.36
C LEU A 148 -23.35 -0.97 5.24
N ASP A 149 -24.55 -1.51 5.12
CA ASP A 149 -24.83 -2.63 4.22
C ASP A 149 -25.15 -2.18 2.78
N ASP A 150 -25.99 -1.13 2.66
CA ASP A 150 -26.39 -0.54 1.39
C ASP A 150 -26.35 1.00 1.50
N PRO A 151 -25.30 1.65 0.96
CA PRO A 151 -25.20 3.11 0.93
C PRO A 151 -26.37 3.77 0.17
N GLU A 152 -26.94 3.08 -0.83
CA GLU A 152 -28.03 3.63 -1.65
C GLU A 152 -29.38 3.67 -0.91
N ALA A 153 -29.50 2.98 0.22
CA ALA A 153 -30.69 2.99 1.06
C ALA A 153 -30.92 4.34 1.76
N TYR A 154 -29.93 5.24 1.74
CA TYR A 154 -29.97 6.53 2.42
C TYR A 154 -29.92 7.67 1.40
N GLN A 155 -30.84 8.62 1.54
CA GLN A 155 -30.94 9.77 0.64
C GLN A 155 -31.40 11.01 1.39
N ASN A 156 -30.79 12.16 1.06
CA ASN A 156 -31.08 13.47 1.63
C ASN A 156 -30.88 13.53 3.15
N GLU A 157 -29.92 12.77 3.68
CA GLU A 157 -29.63 12.75 5.09
C GLU A 157 -28.29 13.42 5.41
N THR A 158 -28.20 14.04 6.58
CA THR A 158 -26.93 14.38 7.24
C THR A 158 -26.46 13.18 8.06
N ILE A 159 -25.37 12.56 7.63
CA ILE A 159 -24.83 11.32 8.20
C ILE A 159 -23.46 11.59 8.82
N VAL A 160 -23.30 11.26 10.10
CA VAL A 160 -21.99 11.34 10.76
C VAL A 160 -21.32 9.97 10.73
N VAL A 161 -20.13 9.89 10.15
CA VAL A 161 -19.29 8.68 10.17
C VAL A 161 -18.24 8.82 11.26
N VAL A 162 -18.22 7.92 12.24
CA VAL A 162 -17.20 7.95 13.31
C VAL A 162 -16.13 6.91 13.02
N GLY A 163 -14.90 7.38 12.77
CA GLY A 163 -13.74 6.56 12.46
C GLY A 163 -13.09 6.95 11.12
N GLY A 164 -11.80 7.30 11.17
CA GLY A 164 -11.01 7.73 10.01
C GLY A 164 -10.12 6.65 9.40
N GLY A 165 -10.40 5.36 9.63
CA GLY A 165 -9.70 4.26 8.93
C GLY A 165 -10.34 3.94 7.57
N ASP A 166 -9.73 3.07 6.77
CA ASP A 166 -10.19 2.76 5.40
C ASP A 166 -11.68 2.42 5.34
N SER A 167 -12.16 1.50 6.19
CA SER A 167 -13.58 1.12 6.20
C SER A 167 -14.53 2.24 6.66
N GLY A 168 -14.03 3.24 7.38
CA GLY A 168 -14.79 4.44 7.73
C GLY A 168 -14.91 5.36 6.53
N VAL A 169 -13.78 5.61 5.87
CA VAL A 169 -13.70 6.52 4.72
C VAL A 169 -14.37 5.95 3.48
N GLU A 170 -14.20 4.66 3.17
CA GLU A 170 -14.93 3.98 2.09
C GLU A 170 -16.46 4.10 2.27
N ASN A 171 -16.93 3.95 3.51
CA ASN A 171 -18.34 4.11 3.84
C ASN A 171 -18.80 5.57 3.72
N ALA A 172 -17.98 6.53 4.15
CA ALA A 172 -18.27 7.94 4.00
C ALA A 172 -18.39 8.34 2.53
N LEU A 173 -17.40 7.96 1.71
CA LEU A 173 -17.35 8.20 0.26
C LEU A 173 -18.54 7.58 -0.47
N ALA A 174 -18.95 6.36 -0.11
CA ALA A 174 -20.10 5.72 -0.73
C ALA A 174 -21.43 6.45 -0.44
N LEU A 175 -21.50 7.22 0.65
CA LEU A 175 -22.70 7.98 1.04
C LEU A 175 -22.78 9.38 0.41
N THR A 176 -21.66 9.96 -0.04
CA THR A 176 -21.59 11.37 -0.50
C THR A 176 -22.45 11.66 -1.73
N ASN A 177 -22.74 10.65 -2.55
CA ASN A 177 -23.51 10.82 -3.79
C ASN A 177 -24.94 11.34 -3.55
N ARG A 178 -25.53 11.11 -2.37
CA ARG A 178 -26.94 11.42 -2.07
C ARG A 178 -27.16 12.04 -0.70
N ASN A 179 -26.09 12.23 0.08
CA ASN A 179 -26.17 12.61 1.49
C ASN A 179 -25.10 13.64 1.82
N GLN A 180 -25.33 14.42 2.87
CA GLN A 180 -24.29 15.26 3.46
C GLN A 180 -23.55 14.44 4.51
N VAL A 181 -22.23 14.27 4.35
CA VAL A 181 -21.44 13.37 5.18
C VAL A 181 -20.43 14.16 6.01
N ILE A 182 -20.34 13.87 7.31
CA ILE A 182 -19.34 14.44 8.22
C ILE A 182 -18.55 13.30 8.85
N ILE A 183 -17.22 13.30 8.70
CA ILE A 183 -16.35 12.31 9.35
C ILE A 183 -15.83 12.87 10.68
N LEU A 184 -15.94 12.09 11.74
CA LEU A 184 -15.26 12.33 13.00
C LEU A 184 -14.05 11.42 13.12
N ASN A 185 -12.86 12.01 13.15
CA ASN A 185 -11.62 11.29 13.36
C ASN A 185 -10.92 11.78 14.63
N ARG A 186 -10.48 10.84 15.46
CA ARG A 186 -9.79 11.12 16.72
C ARG A 186 -8.32 11.48 16.54
N ALA A 187 -7.74 11.14 15.39
CA ALA A 187 -6.36 11.46 15.06
C ALA A 187 -6.26 12.88 14.51
N GLU A 188 -5.04 13.42 14.54
CA GLU A 188 -4.71 14.74 13.96
C GLU A 188 -4.78 14.74 12.42
N ASP A 189 -4.73 13.55 11.80
CA ASP A 189 -4.73 13.37 10.36
C ASP A 189 -5.36 12.03 9.94
N PHE A 190 -5.23 11.71 8.64
CA PHE A 190 -5.63 10.45 8.02
C PHE A 190 -4.43 9.58 7.61
N SER A 191 -3.31 9.67 8.33
CA SER A 191 -2.04 8.97 8.03
C SER A 191 -2.14 7.45 7.86
N ASN A 192 -3.19 6.82 8.40
CA ASN A 192 -3.40 5.37 8.32
C ASN A 192 -4.34 4.94 7.17
N LEU A 193 -4.79 5.87 6.32
CA LEU A 193 -5.57 5.54 5.13
C LEU A 193 -4.69 5.03 4.00
N LYS A 194 -5.26 4.17 3.16
CA LYS A 194 -4.74 4.01 1.81
C LYS A 194 -4.78 5.35 1.08
N GLU A 195 -3.71 5.67 0.36
CA GLU A 195 -3.63 6.93 -0.42
C GLU A 195 -4.82 7.11 -1.36
N SER A 196 -5.34 6.06 -2.00
CA SER A 196 -6.52 6.17 -2.87
C SER A 196 -7.75 6.67 -2.12
N ASN A 197 -8.00 6.13 -0.93
CA ASN A 197 -9.06 6.60 -0.03
C ASN A 197 -8.80 8.05 0.41
N LEU A 198 -7.55 8.41 0.72
CA LEU A 198 -7.17 9.78 1.09
C LEU A 198 -7.40 10.77 -0.06
N SER A 199 -6.96 10.44 -1.27
CA SER A 199 -7.13 11.26 -2.48
C SER A 199 -8.62 11.47 -2.80
N GLN A 200 -9.42 10.40 -2.79
CA GLN A 200 -10.87 10.49 -3.02
C GLN A 200 -11.56 11.31 -1.93
N LEU A 201 -11.13 11.18 -0.67
CA LEU A 201 -11.65 11.94 0.45
C LEU A 201 -11.34 13.44 0.29
N MET A 202 -10.11 13.79 -0.09
CA MET A 202 -9.70 15.16 -0.38
C MET A 202 -10.49 15.76 -1.54
N GLU A 203 -10.60 15.05 -2.66
CA GLU A 203 -11.37 15.48 -3.84
C GLU A 203 -12.85 15.71 -3.49
N SER A 204 -13.44 14.78 -2.73
CA SER A 204 -14.84 14.88 -2.29
C SER A 204 -15.07 16.08 -1.39
N ARG A 205 -14.10 16.46 -0.54
CA ARG A 205 -14.18 17.67 0.28
C ARG A 205 -14.05 18.93 -0.55
N GLN A 206 -13.17 18.94 -1.55
CA GLN A 206 -13.05 20.07 -2.48
C GLN A 206 -14.36 20.32 -3.24
N LYS A 207 -15.12 19.26 -3.56
CA LYS A 207 -16.46 19.32 -4.13
C LYS A 207 -17.56 19.68 -3.12
N GLY A 208 -17.25 19.81 -1.83
CA GLY A 208 -18.20 20.10 -0.75
C GLY A 208 -19.13 18.94 -0.38
N ALA A 209 -18.85 17.72 -0.83
CA ALA A 209 -19.71 16.55 -0.64
C ALA A 209 -19.47 15.84 0.72
N VAL A 210 -18.31 16.08 1.34
CA VAL A 210 -17.94 15.57 2.66
C VAL A 210 -17.18 16.62 3.43
N ASP A 211 -17.36 16.65 4.75
CA ASP A 211 -16.52 17.42 5.66
C ASP A 211 -16.00 16.52 6.79
N TRP A 212 -15.06 17.00 7.59
CA TRP A 212 -14.54 16.25 8.72
C TRP A 212 -14.04 17.11 9.87
N LEU A 213 -14.06 16.53 11.06
CA LEU A 213 -13.47 17.08 12.27
C LEU A 213 -12.38 16.14 12.77
N LEU A 214 -11.15 16.67 12.87
CA LEU A 214 -9.96 15.98 13.36
C LEU A 214 -9.82 16.19 14.87
N GLU A 215 -9.00 15.36 15.49
CA GLU A 215 -8.80 15.34 16.96
C GLU A 215 -10.12 15.31 17.75
N THR A 216 -11.17 14.76 17.14
CA THR A 216 -12.54 14.88 17.62
C THR A 216 -13.06 13.55 18.14
N LYS A 217 -13.66 13.56 19.33
CA LYS A 217 -14.21 12.37 19.99
C LYS A 217 -15.68 12.57 20.35
N PRO A 218 -16.57 11.63 19.99
CA PRO A 218 -17.95 11.64 20.48
C PRO A 218 -18.02 11.70 22.01
N GLN A 219 -18.89 12.56 22.54
CA GLN A 219 -19.11 12.75 23.98
C GLN A 219 -20.46 12.16 24.42
N SER A 220 -21.54 12.51 23.73
CA SER A 220 -22.90 12.02 24.00
C SER A 220 -23.78 12.20 22.77
N ILE A 221 -24.86 11.42 22.69
CA ILE A 221 -25.87 11.50 21.63
C ILE A 221 -27.22 11.70 22.29
N GLU A 222 -27.91 12.76 21.92
CA GLU A 222 -29.25 13.06 22.42
C GLU A 222 -30.29 12.79 21.34
N LYS A 223 -31.41 12.19 21.76
CA LYS A 223 -32.57 12.02 20.89
C LYS A 223 -33.34 13.34 20.82
N ASN A 224 -33.58 13.81 19.61
CA ASN A 224 -34.45 14.95 19.39
C ASN A 224 -35.88 14.47 19.12
N THR A 225 -36.83 15.09 19.81
CA THR A 225 -38.26 14.81 19.61
C THR A 225 -38.95 15.85 18.73
N LYS A 226 -38.27 16.94 18.39
CA LYS A 226 -38.76 18.06 17.58
C LYS A 226 -37.63 18.56 16.67
N GLY A 227 -37.94 18.80 15.39
CA GLY A 227 -36.98 19.30 14.39
C GLY A 227 -36.76 18.33 13.23
N GLU A 228 -35.95 18.77 12.26
CA GLU A 228 -35.58 18.00 11.05
C GLU A 228 -34.67 16.80 11.39
N PHE A 229 -33.78 16.96 12.37
CA PHE A 229 -32.80 15.94 12.75
C PHE A 229 -33.27 15.11 13.97
N PRO A 230 -33.40 13.77 13.85
CA PRO A 230 -33.84 12.89 14.94
C PRO A 230 -32.84 12.74 16.10
N ILE A 231 -31.56 13.05 15.88
CA ILE A 231 -30.52 13.01 16.91
C ILE A 231 -29.60 14.23 16.83
N THR A 232 -28.90 14.52 17.92
CA THR A 232 -27.78 15.46 17.95
C THR A 232 -26.60 14.81 18.63
N LEU A 233 -25.47 14.81 17.93
CA LEU A 233 -24.19 14.35 18.45
C LEU A 233 -23.45 15.53 19.09
N PHE A 234 -22.98 15.34 20.30
CA PHE A 234 -22.05 16.23 20.97
C PHE A 234 -20.66 15.62 20.88
N ALA A 235 -19.69 16.38 20.38
CA ALA A 235 -18.33 15.90 20.18
C ALA A 235 -17.32 16.87 20.79
N ASN A 236 -16.31 16.34 21.48
CA ASN A 236 -15.19 17.12 21.98
C ASN A 236 -14.21 17.39 20.85
N THR A 237 -13.98 18.67 20.52
CA THR A 237 -13.01 19.12 19.53
C THR A 237 -11.91 19.96 20.21
N PRO A 238 -10.79 20.27 19.54
CA PRO A 238 -9.78 21.20 20.06
C PRO A 238 -10.32 22.59 20.40
N LYS A 239 -11.44 23.00 19.80
CA LYS A 239 -12.09 24.31 20.01
C LYS A 239 -13.19 24.27 21.08
N GLY A 240 -13.44 23.11 21.69
CA GLY A 240 -14.51 22.89 22.66
C GLY A 240 -15.56 21.88 22.18
N VAL A 241 -16.67 21.80 22.90
CA VAL A 241 -17.76 20.86 22.56
C VAL A 241 -18.57 21.40 21.39
N GLU A 242 -18.66 20.62 20.32
CA GLU A 242 -19.42 20.93 19.12
C GLU A 242 -20.76 20.17 19.10
N ARG A 243 -21.82 20.84 18.63
CA ARG A 243 -23.16 20.27 18.44
C ARG A 243 -23.40 19.99 16.97
N ILE A 244 -23.63 18.72 16.65
CA ILE A 244 -23.81 18.25 15.27
C ILE A 244 -25.20 17.59 15.14
N PRO A 245 -26.22 18.31 14.66
CA PRO A 245 -27.51 17.72 14.32
C PRO A 245 -27.36 16.74 13.15
N CYS A 246 -27.89 15.52 13.27
CA CYS A 246 -27.77 14.52 12.21
C CYS A 246 -28.94 13.53 12.21
N HIS A 247 -29.06 12.80 11.11
CA HIS A 247 -30.07 11.76 10.93
C HIS A 247 -29.62 10.43 11.51
N ARG A 248 -28.33 10.11 11.34
CA ARG A 248 -27.74 8.86 11.82
C ARG A 248 -26.24 8.99 12.07
N ILE A 249 -25.72 8.02 12.80
CA ILE A 249 -24.30 7.83 13.03
C ILE A 249 -23.89 6.46 12.50
N ILE A 250 -22.90 6.41 11.63
CA ILE A 250 -22.25 5.17 11.19
C ILE A 250 -20.90 5.06 11.90
N ALA A 251 -20.81 4.27 12.96
CA ALA A 251 -19.62 4.09 13.78
C ALA A 251 -18.74 2.94 13.26
N ARG A 252 -17.65 3.29 12.55
CA ARG A 252 -16.65 2.36 12.00
C ARG A 252 -15.39 2.35 12.88
N LEU A 253 -15.55 1.82 14.09
CA LEU A 253 -14.54 1.86 15.16
C LEU A 253 -13.53 0.70 15.11
N GLY A 254 -13.65 -0.19 14.13
CA GLY A 254 -12.90 -1.45 14.06
C GLY A 254 -13.48 -2.53 14.98
N ALA A 255 -12.82 -3.69 15.00
CA ALA A 255 -13.17 -4.80 15.88
C ALA A 255 -12.08 -5.02 16.93
N LEU A 256 -12.46 -5.56 18.10
CA LEU A 256 -11.50 -6.05 19.09
C LEU A 256 -11.19 -7.52 18.80
N PRO A 257 -9.91 -7.92 18.82
CA PRO A 257 -9.55 -9.33 18.95
C PRO A 257 -10.26 -9.89 20.18
N SER A 258 -10.89 -11.06 20.06
CA SER A 258 -11.61 -11.70 21.16
C SER A 258 -10.68 -12.28 22.23
N ARG A 259 -9.50 -11.71 22.43
CA ARG A 259 -8.43 -12.28 23.27
C ARG A 259 -8.91 -12.60 24.70
N PRO A 260 -9.58 -11.70 25.44
CA PRO A 260 -10.09 -12.05 26.78
C PRO A 260 -11.07 -13.23 26.76
N LEU A 261 -11.91 -13.34 25.72
CA LEU A 261 -12.83 -14.46 25.54
C LEU A 261 -12.09 -15.76 25.23
N LEU A 262 -11.09 -15.72 24.35
CA LEU A 262 -10.28 -16.89 24.00
C LEU A 262 -9.43 -17.36 25.18
N GLU A 263 -8.84 -16.44 25.94
CA GLU A 263 -8.13 -16.74 27.20
C GLU A 263 -9.09 -17.38 28.22
N SER A 264 -10.36 -16.93 28.28
CA SER A 264 -11.38 -17.56 29.13
C SER A 264 -11.73 -18.99 28.72
N PHE A 265 -11.49 -19.37 27.46
CA PHE A 265 -11.61 -20.75 26.98
C PHE A 265 -10.35 -21.59 27.27
N GLY A 266 -9.30 -20.97 27.84
CA GLY A 266 -8.01 -21.60 28.13
C GLY A 266 -7.00 -21.55 26.99
N ILE A 267 -7.26 -20.78 25.93
CA ILE A 267 -6.38 -20.68 24.76
C ILE A 267 -5.13 -19.83 25.11
N ALA A 268 -3.96 -20.33 24.75
CA ALA A 268 -2.66 -19.71 24.96
C ALA A 268 -2.18 -18.93 23.73
N PHE A 269 -1.38 -17.90 23.99
CA PHE A 269 -0.80 -16.99 23.00
C PHE A 269 0.72 -16.93 23.17
N PRO A 270 1.49 -16.70 22.10
CA PRO A 270 2.96 -16.66 22.18
C PRO A 270 3.49 -15.42 22.94
N THR A 271 2.73 -14.31 22.95
CA THR A 271 3.14 -13.04 23.56
C THR A 271 1.97 -12.33 24.24
N ALA A 272 2.28 -11.30 25.03
CA ALA A 272 1.29 -10.41 25.65
C ALA A 272 0.68 -9.38 24.67
N ASP A 273 1.12 -9.33 23.40
CA ASP A 273 0.58 -8.42 22.39
C ASP A 273 -0.90 -8.74 22.10
N LEU A 274 -1.80 -7.77 22.24
CA LEU A 274 -3.23 -7.96 21.97
C LEU A 274 -3.54 -8.39 20.52
N GLY A 275 -2.62 -8.13 19.58
CA GLY A 275 -2.71 -8.59 18.19
C GLY A 275 -2.15 -10.01 17.95
N ALA A 276 -1.55 -10.65 18.97
CA ALA A 276 -1.01 -11.99 18.83
C ALA A 276 -2.11 -13.02 18.53
N LEU A 277 -1.80 -13.96 17.66
CA LEU A 277 -2.68 -15.06 17.28
C LEU A 277 -2.49 -16.27 18.22
N PRO A 278 -3.49 -17.14 18.37
CA PRO A 278 -3.38 -18.37 19.16
C PRO A 278 -2.23 -19.27 18.71
N LEU A 279 -1.63 -20.00 19.66
CA LEU A 279 -0.72 -21.11 19.35
C LEU A 279 -1.54 -22.31 18.85
N LEU A 280 -1.24 -22.78 17.63
CA LEU A 280 -1.94 -23.88 16.97
C LEU A 280 -0.97 -24.94 16.46
N SER A 281 -1.40 -26.21 16.46
CA SER A 281 -0.73 -27.30 15.75
C SER A 281 -0.91 -27.17 14.23
N THR A 282 -0.21 -28.01 13.47
CA THR A 282 -0.41 -28.16 12.01
C THR A 282 -1.82 -28.64 11.66
N SER A 283 -2.51 -29.30 12.59
CA SER A 283 -3.90 -29.75 12.48
C SER A 283 -4.93 -28.74 13.03
N TYR A 284 -4.51 -27.50 13.28
CA TYR A 284 -5.35 -26.41 13.79
C TYR A 284 -5.80 -26.56 15.25
N GLU A 285 -5.24 -27.51 15.99
CA GLU A 285 -5.59 -27.75 17.40
C GLU A 285 -4.88 -26.72 18.30
N SER A 286 -5.62 -26.12 19.23
CA SER A 286 -5.06 -25.24 20.25
C SER A 286 -4.38 -26.02 21.38
N ASN A 287 -3.82 -25.32 22.36
CA ASN A 287 -3.31 -25.94 23.59
C ASN A 287 -4.42 -26.60 24.46
N VAL A 288 -5.70 -26.39 24.13
CA VAL A 288 -6.84 -27.04 24.79
C VAL A 288 -7.22 -28.28 23.96
N PRO A 289 -6.97 -29.51 24.46
CA PRO A 289 -7.20 -30.71 23.63
C PRO A 289 -8.66 -30.86 23.21
N GLY A 290 -8.90 -31.10 21.93
CA GLY A 290 -10.21 -31.16 21.29
C GLY A 290 -10.76 -29.80 20.85
N LEU A 291 -10.06 -28.69 21.10
CA LEU A 291 -10.48 -27.35 20.66
C LEU A 291 -9.59 -26.86 19.49
N TYR A 292 -10.19 -26.71 18.32
CA TYR A 292 -9.54 -26.33 17.07
C TYR A 292 -9.93 -24.90 16.68
N ILE A 293 -9.07 -24.20 15.94
CA ILE A 293 -9.30 -22.82 15.51
C ILE A 293 -8.99 -22.70 14.01
N ILE A 294 -9.97 -22.22 13.23
CA ILE A 294 -9.84 -22.07 11.78
C ILE A 294 -10.28 -20.67 11.30
N GLY A 295 -9.97 -20.36 10.05
CA GLY A 295 -10.30 -19.10 9.39
C GLY A 295 -9.41 -17.94 9.86
N ALA A 296 -9.94 -16.72 9.79
CA ALA A 296 -9.16 -15.51 10.09
C ALA A 296 -8.53 -15.50 11.49
N LEU A 297 -9.16 -16.16 12.49
CA LEU A 297 -8.64 -16.24 13.84
C LEU A 297 -7.38 -17.11 13.95
N ALA A 298 -7.18 -18.06 13.04
CA ALA A 298 -5.96 -18.88 12.97
C ALA A 298 -4.77 -18.12 12.37
N GLY A 299 -5.00 -16.90 11.86
CA GLY A 299 -3.96 -16.04 11.29
C GLY A 299 -3.98 -15.87 9.79
N TYR A 300 -4.99 -16.44 9.11
CA TYR A 300 -5.05 -16.47 7.65
C TYR A 300 -6.38 -15.89 7.16
N PRO A 301 -6.51 -14.57 6.98
CA PRO A 301 -7.78 -13.89 6.69
C PRO A 301 -8.19 -13.96 5.21
N LEU A 302 -7.93 -15.08 4.53
CA LEU A 302 -8.34 -15.31 3.13
C LEU A 302 -9.49 -16.32 3.08
N ILE A 303 -10.57 -15.94 2.39
CA ILE A 303 -11.82 -16.72 2.36
C ILE A 303 -11.57 -18.13 1.81
N LYS A 304 -10.86 -18.24 0.67
CA LYS A 304 -10.59 -19.52 0.01
C LYS A 304 -9.79 -20.47 0.90
N GLN A 305 -8.75 -19.97 1.56
CA GLN A 305 -7.96 -20.75 2.51
C GLN A 305 -8.80 -21.13 3.74
N GLY A 306 -9.59 -20.20 4.27
CA GLY A 306 -10.50 -20.46 5.38
C GLY A 306 -11.50 -21.58 5.06
N ILE A 307 -11.97 -21.66 3.81
CA ILE A 307 -12.83 -22.76 3.34
C ILE A 307 -12.05 -24.08 3.34
N ASN A 308 -10.82 -24.11 2.83
CA ASN A 308 -9.97 -25.31 2.87
C ASN A 308 -9.66 -25.78 4.30
N GLN A 309 -9.36 -24.86 5.21
CA GLN A 309 -9.15 -25.19 6.63
C GLN A 309 -10.38 -25.83 7.27
N GLY A 310 -11.59 -25.40 6.89
CA GLY A 310 -12.84 -26.03 7.33
C GLY A 310 -12.97 -27.48 6.85
N TYR A 311 -12.55 -27.77 5.62
CA TYR A 311 -12.52 -29.14 5.11
C TYR A 311 -11.47 -29.98 5.89
N GLU A 312 -10.25 -29.46 6.00
CA GLU A 312 -9.10 -30.14 6.59
C GLU A 312 -9.28 -30.44 8.09
N VAL A 313 -9.83 -29.51 8.87
CA VAL A 313 -10.00 -29.72 10.32
C VAL A 313 -10.93 -30.89 10.64
N ILE A 314 -11.95 -31.13 9.81
CA ILE A 314 -12.85 -32.27 10.00
C ILE A 314 -12.14 -33.58 9.66
N GLU A 315 -11.35 -33.62 8.59
CA GLU A 315 -10.52 -34.78 8.27
C GLU A 315 -9.54 -35.10 9.41
N TYR A 316 -8.88 -34.09 9.98
CA TYR A 316 -7.98 -34.27 11.12
C TYR A 316 -8.69 -34.79 12.36
N ILE A 317 -9.90 -34.26 12.67
CA ILE A 317 -10.73 -34.75 13.78
C ILE A 317 -11.11 -36.23 13.58
N LEU A 318 -11.33 -36.65 12.33
CA LEU A 318 -11.65 -38.04 11.98
C LEU A 318 -10.40 -38.95 11.92
N GLY A 319 -9.19 -38.40 12.05
CA GLY A 319 -7.94 -39.13 11.99
C GLY A 319 -7.49 -39.47 10.56
N ASN A 320 -8.07 -38.83 9.54
CA ASN A 320 -7.67 -39.00 8.16
C ASN A 320 -6.40 -38.17 7.88
N ASP A 321 -5.47 -38.75 7.11
CA ASP A 321 -4.27 -38.04 6.67
C ASP A 321 -4.59 -37.17 5.45
N VAL A 322 -4.60 -35.85 5.65
CA VAL A 322 -4.84 -34.88 4.59
C VAL A 322 -3.75 -33.82 4.59
N GLU A 323 -3.02 -33.70 3.48
CA GLU A 323 -2.06 -32.61 3.31
C GLU A 323 -2.83 -31.29 3.15
N PRO A 324 -2.40 -30.15 3.72
CA PRO A 324 -3.03 -28.86 3.46
C PRO A 324 -3.12 -28.52 1.95
N ALA A 325 -4.14 -27.77 1.54
CA ALA A 325 -4.44 -27.49 0.13
C ALA A 325 -3.32 -26.80 -0.66
N ASP A 326 -2.47 -26.03 0.02
CA ASP A 326 -1.31 -25.33 -0.52
C ASP A 326 -0.05 -26.22 -0.63
N THR A 327 -0.05 -27.42 -0.06
CA THR A 327 1.15 -28.26 0.08
C THR A 327 1.78 -28.62 -1.27
N ALA A 328 0.97 -28.92 -2.29
CA ALA A 328 1.49 -29.23 -3.63
C ALA A 328 2.21 -28.03 -4.25
N LEU A 329 1.65 -26.82 -4.09
CA LEU A 329 2.22 -25.59 -4.62
C LEU A 329 3.52 -25.21 -3.89
N LEU A 330 3.55 -25.39 -2.57
CA LEU A 330 4.78 -25.17 -1.78
C LEU A 330 5.86 -26.20 -2.13
N ARG A 331 5.50 -27.47 -2.32
CA ARG A 331 6.44 -28.51 -2.74
C ARG A 331 7.05 -28.21 -4.11
N GLU A 332 6.25 -27.71 -5.06
CA GLU A 332 6.73 -27.24 -6.36
C GLU A 332 7.68 -26.06 -6.20
N LYS A 333 7.35 -25.05 -5.38
CA LYS A 333 8.27 -23.93 -5.10
C LYS A 333 9.58 -24.38 -4.46
N PHE A 334 9.53 -25.39 -3.59
CA PHE A 334 10.71 -25.91 -2.91
C PHE A 334 11.51 -26.92 -3.74
N SER A 335 10.99 -27.41 -4.87
CA SER A 335 11.67 -28.48 -5.63
C SER A 335 13.05 -28.08 -6.14
N ASN A 336 13.31 -26.79 -6.32
CA ASN A 336 14.63 -26.32 -6.76
C ASN A 336 15.57 -26.02 -5.57
N PHE A 337 15.02 -25.86 -4.36
CA PHE A 337 15.72 -25.48 -3.14
C PHE A 337 16.03 -26.67 -2.22
N CYS A 338 15.05 -27.55 -2.00
CA CYS A 338 15.14 -28.66 -1.06
C CYS A 338 14.14 -29.76 -1.48
N THR A 339 14.64 -30.82 -2.12
CA THR A 339 13.83 -31.95 -2.62
C THR A 339 13.73 -33.12 -1.65
N ASP A 340 14.60 -33.16 -0.64
CA ASP A 340 14.81 -34.27 0.28
C ASP A 340 13.99 -34.17 1.57
N ARG A 341 13.16 -33.13 1.72
CA ARG A 341 12.42 -32.83 2.96
C ARG A 341 10.95 -32.52 2.73
N GLY A 342 10.15 -32.69 3.78
CA GLY A 342 8.75 -32.28 3.78
C GLY A 342 8.60 -30.75 3.79
N VAL A 343 7.44 -30.25 3.34
CA VAL A 343 7.13 -28.80 3.32
C VAL A 343 7.34 -28.18 4.71
N ASP A 344 6.89 -28.84 5.77
CA ASP A 344 7.00 -28.33 7.14
C ASP A 344 8.45 -28.25 7.63
N ASP A 345 9.31 -29.19 7.23
CA ASP A 345 10.75 -29.14 7.56
C ASP A 345 11.44 -27.95 6.90
N VAL A 346 11.06 -27.64 5.66
CA VAL A 346 11.58 -26.49 4.91
C VAL A 346 11.10 -25.19 5.55
N LEU A 347 9.83 -25.10 5.93
CA LEU A 347 9.28 -23.94 6.64
C LEU A 347 9.96 -23.72 8.00
N TYR A 348 10.20 -24.80 8.76
CA TYR A 348 10.95 -24.73 10.01
C TYR A 348 12.38 -24.22 9.81
N LYS A 349 13.06 -24.69 8.74
CA LYS A 349 14.39 -24.19 8.36
C LYS A 349 14.35 -22.69 8.06
N ILE A 350 13.34 -22.21 7.34
CA ILE A 350 13.16 -20.78 7.04
C ILE A 350 12.99 -19.98 8.34
N GLN A 351 12.08 -20.38 9.24
CA GLN A 351 11.88 -19.68 10.53
C GLN A 351 13.13 -19.64 11.38
N LYS A 352 13.87 -20.75 11.43
CA LYS A 352 15.09 -20.85 12.22
C LYS A 352 16.20 -19.94 11.68
N ASN A 353 16.34 -19.88 10.36
CA ASN A 353 17.43 -19.16 9.72
C ASN A 353 17.13 -17.67 9.51
N VAL A 354 15.86 -17.26 9.45
CA VAL A 354 15.44 -15.88 9.15
C VAL A 354 14.70 -15.27 10.36
N PRO A 355 15.39 -14.52 11.25
CA PRO A 355 14.81 -13.99 12.48
C PRO A 355 13.54 -13.15 12.30
N ILE A 356 13.44 -12.35 11.24
CA ILE A 356 12.24 -11.54 10.97
C ILE A 356 11.00 -12.40 10.67
N LEU A 357 11.19 -13.61 10.12
CA LEU A 357 10.11 -14.56 9.82
C LEU A 357 9.83 -15.52 10.99
N ALA A 358 10.71 -15.63 11.97
CA ALA A 358 10.51 -16.44 13.17
C ALA A 358 9.30 -15.97 14.02
N MET A 359 8.85 -14.73 13.82
CA MET A 359 7.69 -14.15 14.49
C MET A 359 6.36 -14.62 13.90
N LEU A 360 6.38 -15.20 12.70
CA LEU A 360 5.18 -15.67 12.00
C LEU A 360 4.82 -17.07 12.50
N ASN A 361 3.52 -17.34 12.66
CA ASN A 361 3.07 -18.71 12.86
C ASN A 361 3.18 -19.50 11.53
N THR A 362 3.09 -20.84 11.59
CA THR A 362 3.25 -21.70 10.41
C THR A 362 2.27 -21.33 9.28
N LEU A 363 1.03 -20.95 9.62
CA LEU A 363 0.03 -20.57 8.62
C LEU A 363 0.39 -19.26 7.89
N GLN A 364 0.81 -18.25 8.63
CA GLN A 364 1.27 -16.96 8.07
C GLN A 364 2.52 -17.14 7.21
N LEU A 365 3.44 -18.01 7.62
CA LEU A 365 4.64 -18.28 6.83
C LEU A 365 4.30 -18.99 5.52
N ARG A 366 3.38 -19.97 5.55
CA ARG A 366 2.89 -20.63 4.32
C ARG A 366 2.29 -19.62 3.35
N GLU A 367 1.51 -18.66 3.86
CA GLU A 367 0.97 -17.55 3.06
C GLU A 367 2.06 -16.73 2.38
N LEU A 368 3.02 -16.24 3.17
CA LEU A 368 4.14 -15.45 2.67
C LEU A 368 4.86 -16.21 1.57
N VAL A 369 5.25 -17.46 1.82
CA VAL A 369 6.05 -18.24 0.87
C VAL A 369 5.26 -18.58 -0.39
N LEU A 370 3.96 -18.83 -0.28
CA LEU A 370 3.10 -19.09 -1.44
C LEU A 370 3.02 -17.87 -2.37
N GLU A 371 3.00 -16.67 -1.82
CA GLU A 371 2.94 -15.41 -2.59
C GLU A 371 4.33 -14.79 -2.88
N SER A 372 5.41 -15.41 -2.40
CA SER A 372 6.81 -15.01 -2.64
C SER A 372 7.51 -15.93 -3.65
N ASN A 373 8.63 -15.46 -4.20
CA ASN A 373 9.52 -16.26 -5.05
C ASN A 373 10.71 -16.79 -4.24
N ILE A 374 11.19 -17.99 -4.57
CA ILE A 374 12.44 -18.53 -4.06
C ILE A 374 13.49 -18.37 -5.15
N LEU A 375 14.48 -17.51 -4.90
CA LEU A 375 15.58 -17.26 -5.80
C LEU A 375 16.78 -18.10 -5.40
N LEU A 376 17.36 -18.78 -6.39
CA LEU A 376 18.62 -19.51 -6.28
C LEU A 376 19.64 -18.74 -7.10
N SER A 377 20.75 -18.39 -6.45
CA SER A 377 21.75 -17.51 -7.03
C SER A 377 23.12 -18.15 -6.89
N GLU A 378 23.87 -18.20 -7.98
CA GLU A 378 25.24 -18.67 -8.02
C GLU A 378 26.22 -17.51 -7.71
N PRO A 379 27.46 -17.79 -7.29
CA PRO A 379 28.44 -16.73 -7.02
C PRO A 379 28.61 -15.78 -8.22
N SER A 380 28.62 -14.48 -7.95
CA SER A 380 28.67 -13.36 -8.89
C SER A 380 27.35 -12.96 -9.56
N ASP A 381 26.27 -13.73 -9.38
CA ASP A 381 24.95 -13.32 -9.86
C ASP A 381 24.51 -12.02 -9.18
N ILE A 382 23.88 -11.13 -9.94
CA ILE A 382 23.35 -9.87 -9.42
C ILE A 382 21.90 -10.09 -9.03
N ILE A 383 21.57 -9.82 -7.77
CA ILE A 383 20.19 -9.88 -7.27
C ILE A 383 19.41 -8.64 -7.73
N PHE A 384 20.02 -7.47 -7.57
CA PHE A 384 19.59 -6.23 -8.21
C PHE A 384 20.77 -5.28 -8.37
N LYS A 385 20.68 -4.36 -9.31
CA LYS A 385 21.66 -3.29 -9.54
C LYS A 385 21.26 -2.02 -8.80
N ARG A 386 22.27 -1.18 -8.54
CA ARG A 386 22.06 0.21 -8.12
C ARG A 386 21.12 0.90 -9.09
N ASN A 387 20.21 1.70 -8.55
CA ASN A 387 19.16 2.43 -9.24
C ASN A 387 18.01 1.58 -9.84
N ASP A 388 17.99 0.27 -9.64
CA ASP A 388 16.85 -0.55 -10.09
C ASP A 388 15.54 -0.08 -9.43
N TYR A 389 14.47 -0.10 -10.22
CA TYR A 389 13.12 0.08 -9.71
C TYR A 389 12.52 -1.25 -9.30
N SER A 390 12.53 -1.53 -8.01
CA SER A 390 11.83 -2.69 -7.47
C SER A 390 11.34 -2.39 -6.06
N THR A 391 10.18 -2.92 -5.71
CA THR A 391 9.57 -2.76 -4.38
C THR A 391 9.60 -4.06 -3.57
N THR A 392 10.36 -5.06 -4.04
CA THR A 392 10.44 -6.36 -3.39
C THR A 392 11.41 -6.36 -2.21
N PHE A 393 11.06 -7.15 -1.20
CA PHE A 393 11.83 -7.34 0.01
C PHE A 393 12.49 -8.72 -0.03
N PHE A 394 13.76 -8.79 0.34
CA PHE A 394 14.54 -10.01 0.25
C PHE A 394 14.94 -10.51 1.63
N SER A 395 14.78 -11.81 1.88
CA SER A 395 15.26 -12.49 3.09
C SER A 395 16.24 -13.59 2.73
N ILE A 396 17.42 -13.59 3.35
CA ILE A 396 18.49 -14.54 3.03
C ILE A 396 18.33 -15.79 3.90
N ILE A 397 18.02 -16.93 3.29
CA ILE A 397 17.92 -18.21 4.01
C ILE A 397 19.31 -18.84 4.18
N GLU A 398 20.11 -18.82 3.10
CA GLU A 398 21.46 -19.41 3.02
C GLU A 398 22.35 -18.56 2.11
N GLY A 399 23.65 -18.55 2.41
CA GLY A 399 24.67 -17.86 1.62
C GLY A 399 25.06 -16.48 2.16
N GLU A 400 25.84 -15.77 1.35
CA GLU A 400 26.39 -14.45 1.63
C GLU A 400 26.31 -13.58 0.37
N LEU A 401 25.96 -12.32 0.55
CA LEU A 401 25.83 -11.32 -0.51
C LEU A 401 26.75 -10.13 -0.21
N ASP A 402 27.38 -9.58 -1.24
CA ASP A 402 28.10 -8.32 -1.16
C ASP A 402 27.15 -7.18 -1.57
N VAL A 403 27.21 -6.06 -0.84
CA VAL A 403 26.54 -4.80 -1.17
C VAL A 403 27.59 -3.85 -1.71
N LEU A 404 27.35 -3.32 -2.91
CA LEU A 404 28.23 -2.37 -3.59
C LEU A 404 27.46 -1.07 -3.84
N ILE A 405 27.80 -0.03 -3.10
CA ILE A 405 27.27 1.31 -3.23
C ILE A 405 28.10 2.03 -4.29
N ASP A 406 29.42 1.99 -4.19
CA ASP A 406 30.33 2.66 -5.12
C ASP A 406 30.68 1.81 -6.36
N GLU A 407 31.14 2.46 -7.42
CA GLU A 407 31.47 1.82 -8.70
C GLU A 407 32.84 1.11 -8.71
N ASP A 408 33.56 1.13 -7.59
CA ASP A 408 34.91 0.57 -7.46
C ASP A 408 34.96 -0.97 -7.33
N ASN A 409 33.80 -1.63 -7.39
CA ASN A 409 33.62 -3.07 -7.25
C ASN A 409 34.09 -3.64 -5.89
N VAL A 410 34.35 -2.78 -4.90
CA VAL A 410 34.67 -3.19 -3.54
C VAL A 410 33.38 -3.32 -2.73
N PRO A 411 33.18 -4.41 -1.95
CA PRO A 411 32.01 -4.52 -1.09
C PRO A 411 32.03 -3.49 0.04
N ASP A 412 31.04 -2.60 0.09
CA ASP A 412 30.80 -1.67 1.21
C ASP A 412 30.26 -2.39 2.44
N ALA A 413 29.50 -3.46 2.22
CA ALA A 413 28.97 -4.31 3.27
C ALA A 413 28.79 -5.75 2.79
N THR A 414 28.69 -6.69 3.72
CA THR A 414 28.36 -8.09 3.46
C THR A 414 27.12 -8.47 4.25
N LEU A 415 26.13 -9.03 3.56
CA LEU A 415 24.92 -9.62 4.15
C LEU A 415 25.10 -11.14 4.22
N LYS A 416 24.62 -11.75 5.30
CA LYS A 416 24.72 -13.20 5.53
C LYS A 416 23.35 -13.82 5.75
N ALA A 417 23.30 -15.15 5.78
CA ALA A 417 22.12 -15.89 6.18
C ALA A 417 21.48 -15.33 7.46
N GLY A 418 20.18 -15.06 7.40
CA GLY A 418 19.39 -14.42 8.45
C GLY A 418 19.21 -12.91 8.29
N ASP A 419 20.05 -12.24 7.49
CA ASP A 419 19.83 -10.85 7.16
C ASP A 419 18.71 -10.70 6.11
N PHE A 420 18.20 -9.48 6.00
CA PHE A 420 17.25 -9.08 4.99
C PHE A 420 17.67 -7.75 4.37
N PHE A 421 17.15 -7.44 3.18
CA PHE A 421 17.48 -6.21 2.47
C PHE A 421 16.34 -5.80 1.52
N GLY A 422 16.38 -4.54 1.08
CA GLY A 422 15.35 -3.96 0.22
C GLY A 422 14.18 -3.31 0.96
N GLU A 423 14.30 -3.20 2.29
CA GLU A 423 13.38 -2.51 3.18
C GLU A 423 13.22 -1.03 2.81
N LEU A 424 14.29 -0.37 2.35
CA LEU A 424 14.24 1.02 1.90
C LEU A 424 13.25 1.19 0.75
N ALA A 425 13.29 0.34 -0.28
CA ALA A 425 12.37 0.43 -1.40
C ALA A 425 10.92 0.09 -1.00
N LEU A 426 10.76 -0.73 0.02
CA LEU A 426 9.44 -1.08 0.56
C LEU A 426 8.79 0.09 1.31
N VAL A 427 9.58 0.80 2.13
CA VAL A 427 9.10 1.89 2.98
C VAL A 427 9.09 3.22 2.23
N SER A 428 10.18 3.55 1.54
CA SER A 428 10.35 4.85 0.85
C SER A 428 9.98 4.83 -0.63
N GLY A 429 9.81 3.66 -1.25
CA GLY A 429 9.57 3.56 -2.71
C GLY A 429 10.76 3.97 -3.59
N ARG A 430 11.93 4.27 -3.00
CA ARG A 430 13.15 4.65 -3.71
C ARG A 430 13.73 3.53 -4.55
N ARG A 431 14.55 3.93 -5.51
CA ARG A 431 15.45 3.03 -6.26
C ARG A 431 16.46 2.34 -5.34
N ARG A 432 17.02 1.23 -5.80
CA ARG A 432 18.05 0.49 -5.05
C ARG A 432 19.29 1.37 -4.83
N PRO A 433 19.74 1.62 -3.58
CA PRO A 433 20.85 2.53 -3.31
C PRO A 433 22.22 1.98 -3.73
N GLY A 434 22.32 0.66 -3.91
CA GLY A 434 23.53 -0.04 -4.34
C GLY A 434 23.16 -1.31 -5.12
N THR A 435 24.17 -1.97 -5.67
CA THR A 435 24.08 -3.29 -6.29
C THR A 435 24.25 -4.36 -5.23
N VAL A 436 23.43 -5.41 -5.26
CA VAL A 436 23.59 -6.59 -4.40
C VAL A 436 23.98 -7.77 -5.26
N ARG A 437 25.13 -8.37 -4.96
CA ARG A 437 25.71 -9.48 -5.71
C ARG A 437 25.93 -10.68 -4.81
N ALA A 438 25.67 -11.88 -5.33
CA ALA A 438 25.96 -13.10 -4.62
C ALA A 438 27.48 -13.31 -4.47
N ARG A 439 27.93 -13.48 -3.23
CA ARG A 439 29.33 -13.83 -2.92
C ARG A 439 29.52 -15.33 -2.92
N THR A 440 28.54 -16.04 -2.37
CA THR A 440 28.46 -17.50 -2.37
C THR A 440 27.15 -17.95 -3.03
N LYS A 441 26.94 -19.26 -3.16
CA LYS A 441 25.63 -19.76 -3.58
C LYS A 441 24.59 -19.39 -2.53
N CYS A 442 23.54 -18.70 -2.96
CA CYS A 442 22.52 -18.14 -2.07
C CYS A 442 21.13 -18.72 -2.34
N VAL A 443 20.34 -18.76 -1.27
CA VAL A 443 18.90 -19.03 -1.33
C VAL A 443 18.18 -17.87 -0.66
N ILE A 444 17.34 -17.19 -1.44
CA ILE A 444 16.72 -15.92 -1.05
C ILE A 444 15.21 -16.00 -1.26
N ILE A 445 14.42 -15.52 -0.30
CA ILE A 445 12.99 -15.30 -0.48
C ILE A 445 12.79 -13.88 -0.98
N GLU A 446 12.29 -13.72 -2.19
CA GLU A 446 11.82 -12.44 -2.73
C GLU A 446 10.32 -12.28 -2.44
N THR A 447 9.97 -11.28 -1.64
CA THR A 447 8.62 -11.01 -1.19
C THR A 447 8.08 -9.72 -1.81
N PRO A 448 6.97 -9.76 -2.57
CA PRO A 448 6.36 -8.56 -3.14
C PRO A 448 5.88 -7.55 -2.08
N ARG A 449 5.88 -6.26 -2.43
CA ARG A 449 5.45 -5.16 -1.53
C ARG A 449 4.07 -5.40 -0.93
N ARG A 450 3.09 -5.85 -1.73
CA ARG A 450 1.72 -6.11 -1.29
C ARG A 450 1.65 -7.15 -0.16
N VAL A 451 2.44 -8.22 -0.28
CA VAL A 451 2.53 -9.29 0.72
C VAL A 451 3.15 -8.75 2.00
N MET A 452 4.25 -8.00 1.87
CA MET A 452 4.93 -7.43 3.02
C MET A 452 4.08 -6.39 3.74
N GLN A 453 3.37 -5.52 3.03
CA GLN A 453 2.46 -4.53 3.63
C GLN A 453 1.32 -5.20 4.42
N LYS A 454 0.76 -6.29 3.89
CA LYS A 454 -0.25 -7.10 4.59
C LYS A 454 0.31 -7.69 5.90
N LEU A 455 1.55 -8.17 5.88
CA LEU A 455 2.24 -8.69 7.07
C LEU A 455 2.57 -7.60 8.08
N ILE A 456 3.08 -6.45 7.64
CA ILE A 456 3.35 -5.28 8.48
C ILE A 456 2.07 -4.79 9.16
N GLY A 457 0.94 -4.80 8.45
CA GLY A 457 -0.37 -4.43 9.00
C GLY A 457 -0.91 -5.42 10.03
N SER A 458 -0.54 -6.71 9.93
CA SER A 458 -1.01 -7.77 10.82
C SER A 458 -0.06 -8.06 12.00
N VAL A 459 1.24 -7.74 11.87
CA VAL A 459 2.27 -8.04 12.87
C VAL A 459 2.97 -6.75 13.31
N GLN A 460 2.46 -6.11 14.35
CA GLN A 460 2.99 -4.81 14.84
C GLN A 460 4.48 -4.86 15.21
N ALA A 461 4.94 -5.99 15.74
CA ALA A 461 6.35 -6.15 16.09
C ALA A 461 7.27 -6.12 14.85
N MET A 462 6.84 -6.71 13.74
CA MET A 462 7.52 -6.64 12.45
C MET A 462 7.54 -5.21 11.91
N ARG A 463 6.42 -4.47 12.00
CA ARG A 463 6.36 -3.04 11.65
C ARG A 463 7.40 -2.21 12.39
N ARG A 464 7.53 -2.42 13.71
CA ARG A 464 8.52 -1.71 14.54
C ARG A 464 9.96 -2.01 14.09
N MET A 465 10.27 -3.29 13.88
CA MET A 465 11.60 -3.72 13.42
C MET A 465 11.97 -3.08 12.08
N LEU A 466 11.07 -3.17 11.08
CA LEU A 466 11.33 -2.63 9.75
C LEU A 466 11.46 -1.11 9.74
N ASN A 467 10.63 -0.40 10.52
CA ASN A 467 10.76 1.05 10.64
C ASN A 467 12.12 1.44 11.23
N GLN A 468 12.59 0.73 12.27
CA GLN A 468 13.90 0.99 12.86
C GLN A 468 15.02 0.75 11.85
N VAL A 469 15.00 -0.37 11.12
CA VAL A 469 16.02 -0.66 10.11
C VAL A 469 15.97 0.36 8.98
N ALA A 470 14.78 0.68 8.46
CA ALA A 470 14.61 1.69 7.42
C ALA A 470 15.14 3.07 7.84
N ILE A 471 14.91 3.50 9.09
CA ILE A 471 15.47 4.77 9.60
C ILE A 471 16.99 4.72 9.61
N LYS A 472 17.61 3.63 10.10
CA LYS A 472 19.07 3.48 10.07
C LYS A 472 19.62 3.60 8.65
N SER A 473 19.00 2.89 7.70
CA SER A 473 19.40 2.93 6.30
C SER A 473 19.22 4.33 5.69
N VAL A 474 18.12 5.04 6.00
CA VAL A 474 17.90 6.43 5.56
C VAL A 474 18.97 7.37 6.12
N VAL A 475 19.34 7.22 7.39
CA VAL A 475 20.38 8.02 8.04
C VAL A 475 21.73 7.81 7.34
N GLN A 476 22.10 6.56 7.08
CA GLN A 476 23.34 6.23 6.36
C GLN A 476 23.36 6.82 4.94
N VAL A 477 22.27 6.62 4.17
CA VAL A 477 22.16 7.14 2.79
C VAL A 477 22.18 8.66 2.75
N CYS A 478 21.46 9.33 3.65
CA CYS A 478 21.33 10.77 3.63
C CYS A 478 22.59 11.48 4.15
N ILE A 479 23.19 10.99 5.23
CA ILE A 479 24.35 11.65 5.87
C ILE A 479 25.66 11.23 5.19
N GLY A 480 25.72 10.06 4.54
CA GLY A 480 26.87 9.60 3.76
C GLY A 480 28.10 9.25 4.62
N LEU A 481 27.93 9.08 5.93
CA LEU A 481 28.97 8.72 6.88
C LEU A 481 28.53 7.55 7.77
N SER A 482 29.46 6.66 8.06
CA SER A 482 29.25 5.51 8.93
C SER A 482 29.18 5.96 10.39
N LEU A 483 27.96 6.17 10.89
CA LEU A 483 27.70 6.26 12.33
C LEU A 483 27.97 4.90 13.00
N SER A 484 28.39 4.95 14.27
CA SER A 484 28.48 3.74 15.10
C SER A 484 27.12 3.05 15.22
N GLU A 485 27.08 1.73 15.43
CA GLU A 485 25.82 1.02 15.66
C GLU A 485 25.05 1.60 16.86
N GLU A 486 25.76 2.07 17.89
CA GLU A 486 25.17 2.70 19.07
C GLU A 486 24.45 4.00 18.69
N ASP A 487 25.09 4.87 17.93
CA ASP A 487 24.48 6.13 17.47
C ASP A 487 23.33 5.90 16.48
N LEU A 488 23.46 4.92 15.57
CA LEU A 488 22.36 4.55 14.66
C LEU A 488 21.15 4.01 15.41
N ASN A 489 21.37 3.22 16.46
CA ASN A 489 20.29 2.74 17.34
C ASN A 489 19.64 3.90 18.11
N ASP A 490 20.44 4.85 18.60
CA ASP A 490 19.96 6.04 19.31
C ASP A 490 19.08 6.92 18.39
N VAL A 491 19.56 7.19 17.17
CA VAL A 491 18.78 7.92 16.15
C VAL A 491 17.50 7.18 15.80
N ALA A 492 17.59 5.88 15.45
CA ALA A 492 16.42 5.12 15.01
C ALA A 492 15.35 4.97 16.09
N THR A 493 15.74 5.03 17.37
CA THR A 493 14.81 4.94 18.51
C THR A 493 14.08 6.27 18.77
N HIS A 494 14.74 7.41 18.50
CA HIS A 494 14.22 8.74 18.84
C HIS A 494 13.76 9.57 17.63
N ALA A 495 14.04 9.11 16.42
CA ALA A 495 13.59 9.76 15.21
C ALA A 495 12.06 9.69 15.08
N THR A 496 11.47 10.77 14.56
CA THR A 496 10.03 10.87 14.33
C THR A 496 9.77 10.89 12.83
N LEU A 497 8.92 9.99 12.34
CA LEU A 497 8.48 9.99 10.95
C LEU A 497 7.35 11.02 10.82
N LYS A 498 7.51 11.99 9.92
CA LYS A 498 6.53 13.03 9.63
C LYS A 498 6.09 12.92 8.17
N SER A 499 4.80 13.06 7.92
CA SER A 499 4.20 13.06 6.58
C SER A 499 3.66 14.46 6.28
N TYR A 500 3.90 14.93 5.06
CA TYR A 500 3.53 16.26 4.58
C TYR A 500 2.76 16.14 3.27
N ASN A 501 1.68 16.90 3.14
CA ASN A 501 0.96 17.01 1.88
C ASN A 501 1.72 17.92 0.90
N ALA A 502 1.45 17.78 -0.39
CA ALA A 502 1.99 18.70 -1.39
C ALA A 502 1.60 20.16 -1.05
N GLY A 503 2.58 21.06 -1.01
CA GLY A 503 2.43 22.45 -0.62
C GLY A 503 2.53 22.74 0.88
N GLU A 504 2.64 21.72 1.72
CA GLU A 504 2.76 21.89 3.18
C GLU A 504 4.19 22.30 3.59
N ASP A 505 4.31 23.26 4.49
CA ASP A 505 5.60 23.76 4.96
C ASP A 505 6.17 22.88 6.07
N LEU A 506 7.41 22.40 5.88
CA LEU A 506 8.16 21.67 6.89
C LEU A 506 8.61 22.63 8.00
N PHE A 507 9.08 23.81 7.61
CA PHE A 507 9.45 24.94 8.47
C PHE A 507 9.60 26.21 7.62
N HIS A 508 9.54 27.38 8.25
CA HIS A 508 9.61 28.68 7.60
C HIS A 508 10.96 29.36 7.82
N GLU A 509 11.34 30.25 6.90
CA GLU A 509 12.42 31.21 7.11
C GLU A 509 12.21 31.99 8.41
N GLY A 510 13.23 32.03 9.27
CA GLY A 510 13.22 32.71 10.57
C GLY A 510 12.79 31.84 11.76
N ASP A 511 12.28 30.64 11.55
CA ASP A 511 11.91 29.73 12.65
C ASP A 511 13.13 29.29 13.47
N GLU A 512 12.92 28.93 14.74
CA GLU A 512 13.93 28.25 15.54
C GLU A 512 14.19 26.82 15.01
N ALA A 513 15.44 26.35 15.10
CA ALA A 513 15.79 25.03 14.57
C ALA A 513 15.26 23.90 15.47
N ASP A 514 14.22 23.20 14.99
CA ASP A 514 13.59 22.07 15.68
C ASP A 514 14.28 20.71 15.40
N GLY A 515 15.01 20.59 14.29
CA GLY A 515 15.79 19.39 13.97
C GLY A 515 16.31 19.29 12.54
N LEU A 516 16.86 18.13 12.20
CA LEU A 516 17.29 17.77 10.85
C LEU A 516 16.21 16.90 10.20
N TYR A 517 15.84 17.23 8.97
CA TYR A 517 14.83 16.51 8.21
C TYR A 517 15.51 15.69 7.12
N LEU A 518 15.46 14.35 7.23
CA LEU A 518 15.93 13.45 6.18
C LEU A 518 14.73 13.12 5.28
N ILE A 519 14.77 13.55 4.02
CA ILE A 519 13.65 13.38 3.08
C ILE A 519 13.59 11.92 2.66
N GLN A 520 12.67 11.15 3.22
CA GLN A 520 12.54 9.72 3.01
C GLN A 520 11.89 9.40 1.67
N SER A 521 10.75 10.00 1.37
CA SER A 521 10.01 9.87 0.10
C SER A 521 9.47 11.23 -0.32
N GLY A 522 9.19 11.42 -1.61
CA GLY A 522 8.77 12.71 -2.16
C GLY A 522 9.93 13.70 -2.32
N SER A 523 9.61 14.99 -2.26
CA SER A 523 10.58 16.05 -2.48
C SER A 523 10.11 17.39 -1.93
N VAL A 524 11.08 18.26 -1.66
CA VAL A 524 10.85 19.59 -1.11
C VAL A 524 11.50 20.68 -1.96
N THR A 525 10.93 21.87 -1.90
CA THR A 525 11.53 23.10 -2.41
C THR A 525 12.08 23.91 -1.25
N VAL A 526 13.23 24.53 -1.46
CA VAL A 526 13.85 25.48 -0.53
C VAL A 526 13.71 26.87 -1.13
N SER A 527 12.98 27.76 -0.46
CA SER A 527 12.65 29.10 -0.96
C SER A 527 13.01 30.21 0.04
N ARG A 528 13.22 31.43 -0.48
CA ARG A 528 13.42 32.64 0.34
C ARG A 528 12.62 33.82 -0.17
N MET A 529 12.34 34.75 0.72
CA MET A 529 11.75 36.03 0.37
C MET A 529 12.82 37.02 -0.08
N ILE A 530 12.94 37.24 -1.40
CA ILE A 530 13.87 38.20 -2.00
C ILE A 530 13.06 39.29 -2.71
N GLY A 531 13.26 40.55 -2.31
CA GLY A 531 12.56 41.69 -2.92
C GLY A 531 11.03 41.62 -2.80
N GLY A 532 10.51 40.98 -1.74
CA GLY A 532 9.07 40.80 -1.51
C GLY A 532 8.43 39.69 -2.34
N ARG A 533 9.21 38.86 -3.03
CA ARG A 533 8.73 37.67 -3.75
C ARG A 533 9.40 36.42 -3.21
N GLU A 534 8.64 35.33 -3.16
CA GLU A 534 9.18 34.00 -2.86
C GLU A 534 9.95 33.48 -4.07
N VAL A 535 11.23 33.18 -3.89
CA VAL A 535 12.13 32.65 -4.92
C VAL A 535 12.59 31.27 -4.49
N VAL A 536 12.29 30.25 -5.29
CA VAL A 536 12.80 28.89 -5.09
C VAL A 536 14.29 28.85 -5.42
N LEU A 537 15.10 28.50 -4.42
CA LEU A 537 16.56 28.46 -4.52
C LEU A 537 17.05 27.09 -5.00
N PHE A 538 16.47 26.02 -4.46
CA PHE A 538 16.88 24.64 -4.68
C PHE A 538 15.68 23.67 -4.60
N TYR A 539 15.85 22.54 -5.27
CA TYR A 539 14.98 21.37 -5.14
C TYR A 539 15.74 20.27 -4.41
N VAL A 540 15.12 19.66 -3.42
CA VAL A 540 15.73 18.59 -2.62
C VAL A 540 14.85 17.35 -2.73
N ALA A 541 15.34 16.37 -3.47
CA ALA A 541 14.70 15.07 -3.63
C ALA A 541 14.93 14.17 -2.41
N ALA A 542 14.11 13.12 -2.30
CA ALA A 542 14.39 12.01 -1.41
C ALA A 542 15.84 11.51 -1.53
N GLY A 543 16.41 11.10 -0.41
CA GLY A 543 17.83 10.71 -0.32
C GLY A 543 18.72 11.82 0.20
N ASN A 544 18.19 13.04 0.25
CA ASN A 544 18.88 14.18 0.83
C ASN A 544 18.23 14.59 2.15
N TYR A 545 18.77 15.64 2.74
CA TYR A 545 18.30 16.23 3.99
C TYR A 545 18.24 17.75 3.87
N VAL A 546 17.47 18.36 4.77
CA VAL A 546 17.31 19.81 4.91
C VAL A 546 17.31 20.21 6.37
N GLY A 547 17.73 21.44 6.64
CA GLY A 547 17.69 22.05 7.96
C GLY A 547 19.00 21.94 8.76
N GLU A 548 20.07 21.48 8.13
CA GLU A 548 21.41 21.38 8.71
C GLU A 548 22.02 22.73 9.06
N MET A 549 21.78 23.77 8.25
CA MET A 549 22.46 25.06 8.38
C MET A 549 22.27 25.68 9.75
N SER A 550 21.03 25.70 10.23
CA SER A 550 20.65 26.27 11.53
C SER A 550 21.15 25.43 12.70
N LEU A 551 21.31 24.12 12.52
CA LEU A 551 21.87 23.24 13.56
C LEU A 551 23.39 23.43 13.72
N VAL A 552 24.08 23.73 12.62
CA VAL A 552 25.53 23.93 12.58
C VAL A 552 25.92 25.33 13.02
N SER A 553 25.23 26.35 12.51
CA SER A 553 25.52 27.77 12.77
C SER A 553 24.93 28.28 14.09
N GLY A 554 23.82 27.70 14.55
CA GLY A 554 23.04 28.20 15.68
C GLY A 554 22.12 29.37 15.35
N GLU A 555 22.07 29.79 14.08
CA GLU A 555 21.15 30.84 13.59
C GLU A 555 19.75 30.27 13.28
N PRO A 556 18.70 31.10 13.22
CA PRO A 556 17.36 30.68 12.79
C PRO A 556 17.33 30.03 11.39
N ARG A 557 16.19 29.42 11.03
CA ARG A 557 15.98 28.81 9.71
C ARG A 557 16.28 29.80 8.59
N TYR A 558 17.25 29.46 7.75
CA TYR A 558 17.71 30.33 6.67
C TYR A 558 16.69 30.53 5.55
N ALA A 559 15.83 29.53 5.32
CA ALA A 559 14.91 29.45 4.20
C ALA A 559 13.64 28.71 4.62
N THR A 560 12.55 28.95 3.90
CA THR A 560 11.33 28.14 4.00
C THR A 560 11.54 26.85 3.22
N VAL A 561 11.10 25.73 3.78
CA VAL A 561 11.10 24.44 3.10
C VAL A 561 9.68 23.93 2.98
N ARG A 562 9.25 23.70 1.74
CA ARG A 562 7.89 23.28 1.39
C ARG A 562 7.90 21.97 0.66
N ALA A 563 7.03 21.05 1.05
CA ALA A 563 6.78 19.82 0.32
C ALA A 563 6.34 20.14 -1.12
N ALA A 564 7.18 19.79 -2.10
CA ALA A 564 6.88 19.99 -3.52
C ALA A 564 5.77 19.02 -3.96
N VAL A 565 5.83 17.80 -3.42
CA VAL A 565 4.85 16.72 -3.56
C VAL A 565 4.59 16.08 -2.20
N ALA A 566 3.67 15.10 -2.11
CA ALA A 566 3.47 14.36 -0.87
C ALA A 566 4.81 13.76 -0.38
N THR A 567 5.24 14.12 0.82
CA THR A 567 6.61 13.91 1.30
C THR A 567 6.60 13.29 2.68
N GLU A 568 7.37 12.22 2.88
CA GLU A 568 7.68 11.71 4.21
C GLU A 568 9.11 12.08 4.58
N ALA A 569 9.31 12.55 5.81
CA ALA A 569 10.63 12.90 6.32
C ALA A 569 10.86 12.29 7.70
N VAL A 570 12.09 11.82 7.92
CA VAL A 570 12.56 11.41 9.24
C VAL A 570 13.13 12.65 9.93
N LEU A 571 12.46 13.11 10.99
CA LEU A 571 12.92 14.19 11.85
C LEU A 571 13.83 13.66 12.96
N ILE A 572 15.08 14.12 12.97
CA ILE A 572 15.99 13.99 14.09
C ILE A 572 15.98 15.31 14.87
N LYS A 573 15.50 15.29 16.11
CA LYS A 573 15.37 16.51 16.93
C LYS A 573 16.71 17.21 17.14
N ALA A 574 16.66 18.54 17.25
CA ALA A 574 17.86 19.38 17.31
C ALA A 574 18.79 19.06 18.49
N ASP A 575 18.25 18.78 19.67
CA ASP A 575 19.02 18.35 20.85
C ASP A 575 19.83 17.07 20.56
N ARG A 576 19.15 16.06 20.00
CA ARG A 576 19.80 14.78 19.64
C ARG A 576 20.81 14.93 18.52
N MET A 577 20.49 15.72 17.49
CA MET A 577 21.44 15.95 16.40
C MET A 577 22.70 16.66 16.90
N ARG A 578 22.57 17.63 17.82
CA ARG A 578 23.73 18.28 18.45
C ARG A 578 24.57 17.28 19.26
N ASP A 579 23.94 16.37 20.01
CA ASP A 579 24.65 15.32 20.75
C ASP A 579 25.43 14.38 19.81
N ILE A 580 24.85 14.03 18.65
CA ILE A 580 25.50 13.19 17.63
C ILE A 580 26.67 13.93 16.99
N ILE A 581 26.47 15.20 16.61
CA ILE A 581 27.52 16.06 16.03
C ILE A 581 28.69 16.23 17.02
N ALA A 582 28.40 16.39 18.32
CA ALA A 582 29.42 16.52 19.35
C ALA A 582 30.26 15.24 19.53
N ARG A 583 29.64 14.06 19.34
CA ARG A 583 30.30 12.75 19.41
C ARG A 583 31.05 12.36 18.13
N ASN A 584 30.67 12.93 16.98
CA ASN A 584 31.15 12.51 15.66
C ASN A 584 31.71 13.71 14.85
N PRO A 585 33.02 14.06 15.01
CA PRO A 585 33.65 15.19 14.32
C PRO A 585 33.63 15.13 12.79
N GLU A 586 33.57 13.92 12.21
CA GLU A 586 33.48 13.72 10.76
C GLU A 586 32.13 14.18 10.22
N ILE A 587 31.04 13.91 10.95
CA ILE A 587 29.68 14.38 10.60
C ILE A 587 29.64 15.89 10.66
N ARG A 588 30.26 16.49 11.68
CA ARG A 588 30.41 17.95 11.75
C ARG A 588 31.07 18.48 10.48
N SER A 589 32.17 17.86 10.07
CA SER A 589 32.93 18.27 8.88
C SER A 589 32.13 18.12 7.58
N ALA A 590 31.34 17.06 7.42
CA ALA A 590 30.49 16.87 6.24
C ALA A 590 29.34 17.88 6.17
N LEU A 591 28.70 18.17 7.32
CA LEU A 591 27.67 19.22 7.41
C LEU A 591 28.28 20.61 7.14
N ASP A 592 29.46 20.89 7.69
CA ASP A 592 30.20 22.13 7.47
C ASP A 592 30.60 22.30 5.99
N ALA A 593 31.06 21.23 5.32
CA ALA A 593 31.40 21.27 3.90
C ALA A 593 30.19 21.59 3.01
N ARG A 594 29.03 21.00 3.30
CA ARG A 594 27.78 21.32 2.60
C ARG A 594 27.33 22.75 2.85
N TYR A 595 27.46 23.23 4.09
CA TYR A 595 27.19 24.61 4.46
C TYR A 595 28.10 25.59 3.70
N LEU A 596 29.41 25.30 3.60
CA LEU A 596 30.37 26.11 2.87
C LEU A 596 30.08 26.16 1.36
N ASN A 597 29.73 25.03 0.74
CA ASN A 597 29.31 25.01 -0.66
C ASN A 597 28.09 25.92 -0.89
N HIS A 598 27.10 25.89 0.01
CA HIS A 598 25.94 26.77 -0.08
C HIS A 598 26.32 28.25 0.04
N LEU A 599 27.26 28.61 0.93
CA LEU A 599 27.76 29.98 1.02
C LEU A 599 28.49 30.44 -0.26
N GLN A 600 29.28 29.56 -0.89
CA GLN A 600 29.94 29.86 -2.16
C GLN A 600 28.93 30.04 -3.30
N GLU A 601 27.90 29.20 -3.37
CA GLU A 601 26.80 29.32 -4.32
C GLU A 601 26.07 30.66 -4.15
N GLN A 602 25.84 31.08 -2.90
CA GLN A 602 25.24 32.37 -2.56
C GLN A 602 26.12 33.54 -3.03
N GLU A 603 27.43 33.46 -2.82
CA GLU A 603 28.36 34.51 -3.19
C GLU A 603 28.45 34.65 -4.72
N LYS A 604 28.45 33.52 -5.43
CA LYS A 604 28.37 33.47 -6.90
C LYS A 604 27.06 34.07 -7.42
N ARG A 605 25.92 33.80 -6.75
CA ARG A 605 24.61 34.40 -7.08
C ARG A 605 24.58 35.91 -6.84
N LYS A 606 25.09 36.38 -5.70
CA LYS A 606 25.22 37.83 -5.40
C LYS A 606 26.16 38.56 -6.36
N GLN A 607 27.22 37.89 -6.83
CA GLN A 607 28.13 38.45 -7.84
C GLN A 607 27.45 38.56 -9.22
N LEU A 608 26.63 37.58 -9.61
CA LEU A 608 25.82 37.65 -10.84
C LEU A 608 24.73 38.75 -10.75
N GLU A 609 24.13 38.95 -9.58
CA GLU A 609 23.17 40.03 -9.32
C GLU A 609 23.84 41.41 -9.42
N SER A 610 25.01 41.61 -8.82
CA SER A 610 25.73 42.90 -8.88
C SER A 610 26.34 43.21 -10.25
N ALA A 611 26.60 42.19 -11.09
CA ALA A 611 27.03 42.36 -12.48
C ALA A 611 25.88 42.73 -13.45
N SER A 612 24.62 42.56 -13.06
CA SER A 612 23.45 42.69 -13.94
C SER A 612 22.62 43.96 -13.72
N ASP A 613 23.01 44.83 -12.80
CA ASP A 613 22.42 46.16 -12.55
C ASP A 613 22.59 47.15 -13.73
N GLY A 614 23.31 46.77 -14.80
CA GLY A 614 23.52 47.60 -15.99
C GLY A 614 22.57 47.36 -17.16
N SER A 615 21.83 46.24 -17.22
CA SER A 615 21.02 45.92 -18.41
C SER A 615 19.90 44.91 -18.14
N GLY A 616 18.68 45.39 -17.84
CA GLY A 616 17.40 44.70 -18.13
C GLY A 616 17.20 43.24 -17.70
N ALA A 617 18.06 42.67 -16.86
CA ALA A 617 18.17 41.23 -16.63
C ALA A 617 17.19 40.68 -15.58
N PHE A 618 16.35 41.53 -14.98
CA PHE A 618 15.34 41.10 -14.00
C PHE A 618 14.31 40.12 -14.61
N THR A 619 14.21 40.04 -15.94
CA THR A 619 13.28 39.15 -16.65
C THR A 619 13.78 37.70 -16.78
N SER A 620 15.08 37.44 -16.95
CA SER A 620 15.57 36.08 -17.23
C SER A 620 15.58 35.17 -15.99
N GLN A 621 16.02 35.68 -14.84
CA GLN A 621 16.00 34.93 -13.56
C GLN A 621 14.58 34.60 -13.09
N SER A 622 13.65 35.55 -13.22
CA SER A 622 12.24 35.30 -12.90
C SER A 622 11.65 34.20 -13.79
N THR A 623 12.05 34.14 -15.07
CA THR A 623 11.51 33.14 -16.02
C THR A 623 11.99 31.72 -15.69
N GLN A 624 13.25 31.54 -15.26
CA GLN A 624 13.77 30.22 -14.87
C GLN A 624 13.16 29.68 -13.58
N SER A 625 13.11 30.49 -12.51
CA SER A 625 12.49 30.08 -11.25
C SER A 625 10.99 29.83 -11.42
N ASN A 626 10.31 30.62 -12.27
CA ASN A 626 8.91 30.40 -12.61
C ASN A 626 8.68 29.15 -13.48
N LEU A 627 9.59 28.80 -14.40
CA LEU A 627 9.52 27.57 -15.17
C LEU A 627 9.69 26.33 -14.28
N ILE A 628 10.65 26.34 -13.36
CA ILE A 628 10.84 25.26 -12.38
C ILE A 628 9.59 25.14 -11.50
N SER A 629 9.08 26.25 -10.98
CA SER A 629 7.86 26.27 -10.17
C SER A 629 6.65 25.75 -10.95
N PHE A 630 6.53 26.14 -12.22
CA PHE A 630 5.51 25.63 -13.13
C PHE A 630 5.61 24.11 -13.29
N LEU A 631 6.79 23.58 -13.63
CA LEU A 631 6.97 22.14 -13.86
C LEU A 631 6.68 21.34 -12.57
N ILE A 632 7.06 21.86 -11.40
CA ILE A 632 6.72 21.25 -10.10
C ILE A 632 5.21 21.25 -9.87
N GLN A 633 4.51 22.37 -10.09
CA GLN A 633 3.04 22.42 -10.00
C GLN A 633 2.38 21.44 -10.96
N GLN A 634 3.00 21.20 -12.11
CA GLN A 634 2.58 20.18 -13.05
C GLN A 634 3.13 18.80 -12.71
N GLY A 635 3.42 18.49 -11.45
CA GLY A 635 3.77 17.16 -10.93
C GLY A 635 4.97 16.49 -11.61
N VAL A 636 5.89 17.27 -12.19
CA VAL A 636 7.15 16.77 -12.75
C VAL A 636 8.11 16.32 -11.65
N GLY A 637 7.96 16.83 -10.42
CA GLY A 637 8.77 16.41 -9.27
C GLY A 637 8.60 14.93 -8.88
N GLU A 638 7.44 14.34 -9.16
CA GLU A 638 7.19 12.90 -8.98
C GLU A 638 7.45 12.08 -10.25
N ALA A 639 7.67 12.71 -11.41
CA ALA A 639 7.85 12.01 -12.68
C ALA A 639 9.24 11.35 -12.70
N THR A 640 9.38 10.14 -13.24
CA THR A 640 10.73 9.65 -13.61
C THR A 640 11.05 9.96 -15.05
N ASP A 641 10.01 10.14 -15.87
CA ASP A 641 10.12 10.53 -17.26
C ASP A 641 8.85 11.26 -17.70
N VAL A 642 8.98 12.50 -18.17
CA VAL A 642 7.87 13.33 -18.64
C VAL A 642 8.03 13.69 -20.11
N LEU A 643 6.94 13.59 -20.89
CA LEU A 643 6.88 14.13 -22.23
C LEU A 643 6.69 15.65 -22.17
N LEU A 644 7.59 16.39 -22.81
CA LEU A 644 7.48 17.84 -23.04
C LEU A 644 7.38 18.12 -24.54
N ILE A 645 6.69 19.20 -24.88
CA ILE A 645 6.61 19.70 -26.25
C ILE A 645 7.07 21.16 -26.28
N ASP A 646 8.09 21.44 -27.08
CA ASP A 646 8.53 22.79 -27.38
C ASP A 646 7.61 23.40 -28.45
N GLU A 647 6.70 24.28 -28.02
CA GLU A 647 5.76 24.99 -28.87
C GLU A 647 6.45 25.97 -29.85
N SER A 648 7.71 26.35 -29.61
CA SER A 648 8.47 27.16 -30.57
C SER A 648 8.91 26.37 -31.80
N LEU A 649 9.02 25.04 -31.67
CA LEU A 649 9.38 24.12 -32.75
C LEU A 649 8.15 23.38 -33.31
N CYS A 650 7.11 23.17 -32.50
CA CYS A 650 5.98 22.31 -32.88
C CYS A 650 5.13 22.89 -34.02
N ILE A 651 5.09 22.18 -35.15
CA ILE A 651 4.27 22.52 -36.32
C ILE A 651 2.87 21.91 -36.31
N ARG A 652 2.44 21.27 -35.20
CA ARG A 652 1.11 20.66 -35.02
C ARG A 652 0.69 19.66 -36.11
N CYS A 653 1.63 18.84 -36.57
CA CYS A 653 1.37 17.83 -37.61
C CYS A 653 0.66 16.55 -37.10
N ASN A 654 0.45 16.41 -35.78
CA ASN A 654 -0.17 15.24 -35.11
C ASN A 654 0.54 13.88 -35.33
N HIS A 655 1.73 13.85 -35.90
CA HIS A 655 2.48 12.60 -36.12
C HIS A 655 2.81 11.86 -34.81
N CYS A 656 3.03 12.57 -33.70
CA CYS A 656 3.33 11.94 -32.41
C CYS A 656 2.16 11.12 -31.86
N GLU A 657 0.92 11.59 -32.01
CA GLU A 657 -0.30 10.89 -31.60
C GLU A 657 -0.65 9.76 -32.55
N GLN A 658 -0.59 10.03 -33.87
CA GLN A 658 -0.90 9.02 -34.89
C GLN A 658 0.05 7.82 -34.80
N ALA A 659 1.35 8.08 -34.69
CA ALA A 659 2.34 7.00 -34.55
C ALA A 659 2.14 6.21 -33.24
N CYS A 660 1.70 6.87 -32.16
CA CYS A 660 1.38 6.20 -30.90
C CYS A 660 0.17 5.27 -31.07
N ALA A 661 -0.93 5.75 -31.66
CA ALA A 661 -2.12 4.95 -31.91
C ALA A 661 -1.82 3.75 -32.83
N ASP A 662 -1.08 3.97 -33.92
CA ASP A 662 -0.71 2.93 -34.88
C ASP A 662 0.13 1.83 -34.21
N THR A 663 1.03 2.20 -33.30
CA THR A 663 1.89 1.26 -32.57
C THR A 663 1.11 0.48 -31.50
N HIS A 664 0.05 1.04 -30.92
CA HIS A 664 -0.62 0.50 -29.74
C HIS A 664 -2.09 0.14 -29.99
N GLY A 665 -2.38 -0.55 -31.09
CA GLY A 665 -3.71 -1.16 -31.32
C GLY A 665 -4.84 -0.15 -31.54
N GLY A 666 -4.52 1.02 -32.08
CA GLY A 666 -5.46 2.10 -32.40
C GLY A 666 -5.78 3.06 -31.26
N ALA A 667 -5.31 2.79 -30.04
CA ALA A 667 -5.51 3.67 -28.89
C ALA A 667 -4.28 4.56 -28.68
N THR A 668 -4.39 5.86 -28.96
CA THR A 668 -3.33 6.81 -28.59
C THR A 668 -3.19 6.85 -27.08
N ARG A 669 -1.95 6.90 -26.61
CA ARG A 669 -1.59 6.93 -25.18
C ARG A 669 -1.07 8.30 -24.74
N LEU A 670 -1.22 9.31 -25.60
CA LEU A 670 -0.94 10.71 -25.34
C LEU A 670 -1.99 11.61 -26.02
N ASP A 671 -2.15 12.81 -25.48
CA ASP A 671 -2.89 13.91 -26.11
C ASP A 671 -1.97 15.13 -26.17
N ARG A 672 -1.68 15.60 -27.39
CA ARG A 672 -0.73 16.69 -27.65
C ARG A 672 -1.32 18.06 -27.33
N ASP A 673 -2.62 18.24 -27.54
CA ASP A 673 -3.27 19.55 -27.47
C ASP A 673 -3.73 19.90 -26.05
N THR A 674 -3.78 18.91 -25.16
CA THR A 674 -4.08 19.11 -23.75
C THR A 674 -2.86 19.52 -22.93
N GLY A 675 -3.12 19.81 -21.66
CA GLY A 675 -2.10 20.13 -20.69
C GLY A 675 -1.69 21.60 -20.69
N PRO A 676 -1.04 22.02 -19.61
CA PRO A 676 -0.65 23.39 -19.36
C PRO A 676 0.60 23.79 -20.17
N ILE A 677 0.74 25.10 -20.40
CA ILE A 677 1.87 25.69 -21.13
C ILE A 677 2.47 26.80 -20.27
N PHE A 678 3.80 26.85 -20.21
CA PHE A 678 4.53 27.99 -19.66
C PHE A 678 5.70 28.35 -20.56
N ALA A 679 5.83 29.64 -20.87
CA ALA A 679 6.72 30.13 -21.93
C ALA A 679 6.46 29.35 -23.25
N ASN A 680 7.43 28.56 -23.71
CA ASN A 680 7.32 27.75 -24.93
C ASN A 680 7.16 26.25 -24.63
N ILE A 681 7.02 25.84 -23.37
CA ILE A 681 7.01 24.43 -22.99
C ILE A 681 5.61 24.00 -22.59
N ARG A 682 5.09 22.98 -23.27
CA ARG A 682 3.86 22.27 -22.90
C ARG A 682 4.19 20.98 -22.18
N VAL A 683 3.40 20.68 -21.15
CA VAL A 683 3.33 19.37 -20.50
C VAL A 683 2.04 18.66 -20.97
N PRO A 684 2.04 17.92 -22.10
CA PRO A 684 0.85 17.24 -22.61
C PRO A 684 0.30 16.17 -21.65
N THR A 685 -0.96 15.75 -21.86
CA THR A 685 -1.51 14.60 -21.15
C THR A 685 -0.85 13.32 -21.65
N SER A 686 0.17 12.87 -20.92
CA SER A 686 0.89 11.62 -21.17
C SER A 686 1.41 11.08 -19.84
N CYS A 687 1.55 9.76 -19.73
CA CYS A 687 2.02 9.14 -18.50
C CYS A 687 3.43 9.64 -18.12
N ARG A 688 3.58 9.96 -16.84
CA ARG A 688 4.81 10.50 -16.23
C ARG A 688 5.70 9.45 -15.59
N HIS A 689 5.28 8.18 -15.68
CA HIS A 689 5.97 7.02 -15.12
C HIS A 689 6.43 7.23 -13.66
N CYS A 690 5.55 7.81 -12.84
CA CYS A 690 5.86 8.38 -11.54
C CYS A 690 6.78 7.50 -10.68
N GLU A 691 7.67 8.13 -9.90
CA GLU A 691 8.55 7.45 -8.96
C GLU A 691 7.74 6.54 -8.01
N HIS A 692 6.57 7.04 -7.60
CA HIS A 692 5.54 6.30 -6.90
C HIS A 692 4.29 6.21 -7.79
N PRO A 693 4.11 5.12 -8.56
CA PRO A 693 2.98 4.99 -9.48
C PRO A 693 1.65 4.85 -8.71
N HIS A 694 0.91 5.95 -8.59
CA HIS A 694 -0.42 5.99 -7.97
C HIS A 694 -1.37 4.93 -8.57
N CYS A 695 -1.23 4.68 -9.87
CA CYS A 695 -2.01 3.69 -10.61
C CYS A 695 -1.76 2.22 -10.21
N MET A 696 -0.57 1.87 -9.70
CA MET A 696 -0.25 0.47 -9.33
C MET A 696 -0.90 0.05 -8.01
N LYS A 697 -1.25 0.99 -7.14
CA LYS A 697 -1.53 0.73 -5.73
C LYS A 697 -2.73 -0.19 -5.47
N ASP A 698 -3.79 -0.07 -6.28
CA ASP A 698 -5.05 -0.80 -6.11
C ASP A 698 -5.50 -1.48 -7.41
N CYS A 699 -4.57 -2.12 -8.13
CA CYS A 699 -4.89 -2.95 -9.29
C CYS A 699 -5.31 -4.36 -8.81
N PRO A 700 -6.61 -4.72 -8.77
CA PRO A 700 -7.05 -6.01 -8.24
C PRO A 700 -6.46 -7.23 -8.96
N PRO A 701 -6.26 -7.22 -10.30
CA PRO A 701 -5.62 -8.34 -10.96
C PRO A 701 -4.09 -8.31 -10.90
N ASP A 702 -3.48 -7.28 -10.31
CA ASP A 702 -2.04 -6.98 -10.35
C ASP A 702 -1.51 -6.77 -11.78
N ALA A 703 -2.31 -6.17 -12.66
CA ALA A 703 -1.98 -6.00 -14.09
C ALA A 703 -1.03 -4.83 -14.39
N ILE A 704 -0.63 -4.06 -13.38
CA ILE A 704 0.19 -2.86 -13.59
C ILE A 704 1.54 -3.11 -12.96
N HIS A 705 2.57 -3.04 -13.78
CA HIS A 705 3.92 -3.38 -13.41
C HIS A 705 4.87 -2.23 -13.72
N ARG A 706 6.08 -2.34 -13.19
CA ARG A 706 7.17 -1.43 -13.50
C ARG A 706 8.35 -2.21 -14.03
N ALA A 707 8.85 -1.80 -15.19
CA ALA A 707 10.06 -2.38 -15.77
C ALA A 707 11.31 -1.86 -15.04
N PRO A 708 12.46 -2.56 -15.14
CA PRO A 708 13.70 -2.20 -14.45
C PRO A 708 14.19 -0.77 -14.72
N HIS A 709 13.92 -0.23 -15.92
CA HIS A 709 14.32 1.13 -16.31
C HIS A 709 13.31 2.21 -15.87
N GLY A 710 12.20 1.81 -15.22
CA GLY A 710 11.26 2.70 -14.55
C GLY A 710 9.93 2.88 -15.25
N GLU A 711 9.76 2.29 -16.44
CA GLU A 711 8.53 2.35 -17.20
C GLU A 711 7.42 1.62 -16.46
N VAL A 712 6.41 2.36 -16.00
CA VAL A 712 5.15 1.76 -15.55
C VAL A 712 4.37 1.30 -16.80
N TYR A 713 3.83 0.08 -16.80
CA TYR A 713 3.05 -0.47 -17.91
C TYR A 713 1.88 -1.31 -17.39
N ILE A 714 0.92 -1.60 -18.28
CA ILE A 714 -0.23 -2.45 -17.99
C ILE A 714 -0.11 -3.69 -18.89
N ASP A 715 -0.24 -4.89 -18.30
CA ASP A 715 -0.21 -6.16 -19.03
C ASP A 715 -1.62 -6.69 -19.36
N ASP A 716 -1.66 -7.86 -19.99
CA ASP A 716 -2.89 -8.48 -20.50
C ASP A 716 -3.79 -9.05 -19.40
N SER A 717 -3.37 -9.05 -18.14
CA SER A 717 -4.19 -9.50 -17.01
C SER A 717 -5.22 -8.44 -16.57
N CYS A 718 -5.23 -7.27 -17.22
CA CYS A 718 -6.16 -6.18 -16.93
C CYS A 718 -7.63 -6.57 -17.15
N ILE A 719 -8.42 -6.53 -16.07
CA ILE A 719 -9.87 -6.84 -16.11
C ILE A 719 -10.76 -5.61 -16.39
N GLY A 720 -10.16 -4.45 -16.61
CA GLY A 720 -10.90 -3.22 -16.92
C GLY A 720 -11.73 -2.61 -15.78
N CYS A 721 -11.35 -2.85 -14.52
CA CYS A 721 -12.10 -2.35 -13.35
C CYS A 721 -12.11 -0.81 -13.19
N GLY A 722 -11.16 -0.08 -13.80
CA GLY A 722 -11.10 1.38 -13.75
C GLY A 722 -10.43 1.99 -12.50
N ASN A 723 -10.03 1.20 -11.50
CA ASN A 723 -9.37 1.72 -10.29
C ASN A 723 -8.13 2.57 -10.60
N CYS A 724 -7.30 2.10 -11.55
CA CYS A 724 -6.09 2.80 -11.94
C CYS A 724 -6.38 4.16 -12.61
N GLN A 725 -7.49 4.27 -13.35
CA GLN A 725 -7.93 5.52 -13.94
C GLN A 725 -8.30 6.53 -12.85
N GLN A 726 -9.06 6.11 -11.83
CA GLN A 726 -9.43 6.96 -10.70
C GLN A 726 -8.22 7.34 -9.82
N ASN A 727 -7.26 6.44 -9.67
CA ASN A 727 -6.08 6.69 -8.86
C ASN A 727 -5.02 7.57 -9.54
N CYS A 728 -5.15 7.85 -10.85
CA CYS A 728 -4.14 8.65 -11.55
C CYS A 728 -4.44 10.15 -11.37
N PRO A 729 -3.62 10.93 -10.63
CA PRO A 729 -3.89 12.36 -10.39
C PRO A 729 -3.69 13.25 -11.62
N TYR A 730 -3.25 12.66 -12.74
CA TYR A 730 -2.89 13.36 -13.97
C TYR A 730 -3.83 13.01 -15.13
N ASP A 731 -4.87 12.19 -14.87
CA ASP A 731 -5.88 11.77 -15.85
C ASP A 731 -5.29 11.15 -17.13
N VAL A 732 -4.13 10.49 -17.03
CA VAL A 732 -3.40 9.93 -18.19
C VAL A 732 -3.84 8.51 -18.57
N ILE A 733 -4.65 7.85 -17.74
CA ILE A 733 -5.12 6.48 -17.96
C ILE A 733 -6.53 6.54 -18.54
N GLN A 734 -6.74 5.83 -19.65
CA GLN A 734 -8.01 5.80 -20.37
C GLN A 734 -8.55 4.38 -20.46
N MET A 735 -9.87 4.24 -20.50
CA MET A 735 -10.53 2.95 -20.72
C MET A 735 -10.85 2.79 -22.20
N ALA A 736 -10.04 1.98 -22.90
CA ALA A 736 -10.12 1.80 -24.34
C ALA A 736 -10.37 0.34 -24.73
N VAL A 737 -10.89 0.16 -25.93
CA VAL A 737 -10.89 -1.14 -26.60
C VAL A 737 -9.61 -1.22 -27.42
N ILE A 738 -8.75 -2.19 -27.13
CA ILE A 738 -7.58 -2.48 -27.96
C ILE A 738 -8.06 -3.32 -29.14
N GLN A 739 -7.81 -2.85 -30.36
CA GLN A 739 -8.11 -3.61 -31.57
C GLN A 739 -6.86 -4.36 -32.02
N ASP A 740 -7.00 -5.64 -32.34
CA ASP A 740 -5.96 -6.36 -33.08
C ASP A 740 -5.82 -5.69 -34.46
N GLN A 741 -4.63 -5.17 -34.76
CA GLN A 741 -4.36 -4.66 -36.10
C GLN A 741 -4.06 -5.83 -37.04
N PRO A 742 -4.79 -5.98 -38.16
CA PRO A 742 -4.48 -7.02 -39.14
C PRO A 742 -3.10 -6.74 -39.78
N GLU A 743 -2.28 -7.78 -39.88
CA GLU A 743 -0.99 -7.69 -40.59
C GLU A 743 -1.21 -7.20 -42.03
N ARG A 744 -0.50 -6.12 -42.42
CA ARG A 744 -0.57 -5.59 -43.78
C ARG A 744 0.24 -6.48 -44.71
N SER A 745 -0.38 -6.92 -45.81
CA SER A 745 0.40 -7.56 -46.87
C SER A 745 1.28 -6.53 -47.59
N LEU A 746 2.42 -6.98 -48.12
CA LEU A 746 3.34 -6.16 -48.92
C LEU A 746 2.64 -5.36 -50.04
N TRP A 747 1.61 -5.95 -50.66
CA TRP A 747 0.81 -5.31 -51.70
C TRP A 747 -0.08 -4.16 -51.18
N GLN A 748 -0.64 -4.30 -49.97
CA GLN A 748 -1.43 -3.23 -49.34
C GLN A 748 -0.55 -2.06 -48.90
N MET A 749 0.67 -2.35 -48.45
CA MET A 749 1.68 -1.33 -48.13
C MET A 749 2.09 -0.52 -49.36
N LEU A 750 2.27 -1.18 -50.52
CA LEU A 750 2.68 -0.54 -51.76
C LEU A 750 1.60 0.34 -52.39
N LEU A 751 0.31 0.03 -52.14
CA LEU A 751 -0.85 0.70 -52.73
C LEU A 751 -1.54 1.71 -51.80
N GLY A 752 -1.05 1.87 -50.56
CA GLY A 752 -1.63 2.79 -49.58
C GLY A 752 -3.06 2.44 -49.13
N ILE A 753 -3.45 1.16 -49.24
CA ILE A 753 -4.81 0.69 -48.92
C ILE A 753 -4.87 0.37 -47.42
N GLN A 754 -5.68 1.10 -46.66
CA GLN A 754 -5.97 0.77 -45.25
C GLN A 754 -7.03 -0.34 -45.17
N PRO A 755 -6.77 -1.44 -44.44
CA PRO A 755 -7.80 -2.44 -44.18
C PRO A 755 -8.92 -1.86 -43.30
N GLU A 756 -10.17 -2.12 -43.65
CA GLU A 756 -11.34 -1.76 -42.84
C GLU A 756 -11.38 -2.63 -41.59
N SER A 757 -11.25 -2.05 -40.39
CA SER A 757 -11.44 -2.78 -39.15
C SER A 757 -12.94 -2.94 -38.87
N LEU A 758 -13.40 -4.19 -38.75
CA LEU A 758 -14.76 -4.47 -38.32
C LEU A 758 -14.82 -4.35 -36.79
N PRO A 759 -15.76 -3.58 -36.21
CA PRO A 759 -15.91 -3.50 -34.76
C PRO A 759 -16.33 -4.86 -34.22
N THR A 760 -15.48 -5.49 -33.42
CA THR A 760 -15.80 -6.72 -32.70
C THR A 760 -16.80 -6.43 -31.59
N THR A 761 -18.01 -6.96 -31.72
CA THR A 761 -19.10 -6.78 -30.75
C THR A 761 -18.90 -7.70 -29.55
N ASN A 762 -17.90 -7.44 -28.68
CA ASN A 762 -17.81 -7.84 -27.26
C ASN A 762 -16.40 -7.70 -26.63
N SER A 763 -15.56 -6.76 -27.05
CA SER A 763 -14.29 -6.51 -26.36
C SER A 763 -14.53 -5.68 -25.09
N ALA A 764 -14.23 -6.24 -23.92
CA ALA A 764 -14.21 -5.48 -22.67
C ALA A 764 -13.20 -4.32 -22.78
N LYS A 765 -13.56 -3.14 -22.27
CA LYS A 765 -12.62 -2.01 -22.19
C LYS A 765 -11.52 -2.35 -21.19
N VAL A 766 -10.27 -2.14 -21.57
CA VAL A 766 -9.11 -2.28 -20.68
C VAL A 766 -8.48 -0.91 -20.44
N ALA A 767 -7.73 -0.79 -19.35
CA ALA A 767 -6.99 0.43 -19.06
C ALA A 767 -5.79 0.53 -20.01
N VAL A 768 -5.62 1.69 -20.65
CA VAL A 768 -4.47 2.02 -21.49
C VAL A 768 -3.79 3.29 -20.97
N LYS A 769 -2.46 3.30 -21.07
CA LYS A 769 -1.60 4.44 -20.72
C LYS A 769 -0.28 4.32 -21.46
N CYS A 770 0.50 5.39 -21.54
CA CYS A 770 1.83 5.30 -22.14
C CYS A 770 2.71 4.34 -21.32
N ASP A 771 3.41 3.45 -22.00
CA ASP A 771 4.38 2.47 -21.48
C ASP A 771 5.82 2.78 -21.96
N MET A 772 6.04 4.01 -22.45
CA MET A 772 7.30 4.45 -23.07
C MET A 772 7.75 3.60 -24.26
N CYS A 773 6.86 2.82 -24.86
CA CYS A 773 7.22 1.85 -25.87
C CYS A 773 8.32 0.90 -25.36
N LYS A 774 8.22 0.44 -24.10
CA LYS A 774 9.25 -0.38 -23.43
C LYS A 774 9.73 -1.61 -24.22
N ASP A 775 8.88 -2.15 -25.10
CA ASP A 775 9.19 -3.33 -25.91
C ASP A 775 9.77 -2.97 -27.29
N ILE A 776 10.00 -1.69 -27.57
CA ILE A 776 10.56 -1.17 -28.84
C ILE A 776 11.97 -0.68 -28.58
N THR A 777 12.95 -1.34 -29.18
CA THR A 777 14.39 -1.09 -28.98
C THR A 777 14.80 0.35 -29.24
N ASP A 778 14.22 1.00 -30.24
CA ASP A 778 14.55 2.38 -30.61
C ASP A 778 13.90 3.44 -29.66
N GLY A 779 13.11 3.02 -28.66
CA GLY A 779 12.48 3.89 -27.66
C GLY A 779 11.08 4.44 -28.02
N PRO A 780 10.67 5.60 -27.47
CA PRO A 780 9.33 6.16 -27.65
C PRO A 780 9.03 6.67 -29.07
N VAL A 781 8.05 6.06 -29.74
CA VAL A 781 7.65 6.43 -31.11
C VAL A 781 7.14 7.86 -31.24
N CYS A 782 6.53 8.41 -30.19
CA CYS A 782 5.99 9.78 -30.19
C CYS A 782 7.08 10.85 -30.31
N VAL A 783 8.29 10.56 -29.83
CA VAL A 783 9.48 11.42 -29.99
C VAL A 783 10.08 11.22 -31.38
N ARG A 784 10.31 9.95 -31.78
CA ARG A 784 10.92 9.63 -33.08
C ARG A 784 10.10 10.10 -34.28
N ALA A 785 8.77 10.08 -34.17
CA ALA A 785 7.87 10.49 -35.24
C ALA A 785 7.79 12.02 -35.40
N CYS A 786 8.39 12.81 -34.50
CA CYS A 786 8.35 14.27 -34.57
C CYS A 786 9.33 14.78 -35.65
N PRO A 787 8.85 15.34 -36.78
CA PRO A 787 9.73 15.73 -37.90
C PRO A 787 10.62 16.93 -37.60
N VAL A 788 10.32 17.66 -36.54
CA VAL A 788 10.98 18.93 -36.15
C VAL A 788 11.66 18.85 -34.78
N GLY A 789 11.68 17.67 -34.14
CA GLY A 789 12.31 17.46 -32.84
C GLY A 789 11.65 18.21 -31.67
N ALA A 790 10.39 18.63 -31.80
CA ALA A 790 9.68 19.38 -30.77
C ALA A 790 9.25 18.53 -29.56
N ALA A 791 9.07 17.22 -29.73
CA ALA A 791 8.65 16.31 -28.66
C ALA A 791 9.87 15.67 -27.99
N LEU A 792 9.96 15.75 -26.66
CA LEU A 792 11.12 15.32 -25.88
C LEU A 792 10.65 14.57 -24.64
N ARG A 793 11.28 13.44 -24.30
CA ARG A 793 11.13 12.81 -22.97
C ARG A 793 12.29 13.28 -22.09
N VAL A 794 12.00 13.71 -20.87
CA VAL A 794 13.00 14.27 -19.96
C VAL A 794 12.79 13.71 -18.56
N ASN A 795 13.88 13.37 -17.88
CA ASN A 795 13.87 13.06 -16.45
C ASN A 795 13.98 14.35 -15.60
N PRO A 796 13.65 14.31 -14.30
CA PRO A 796 13.71 15.50 -13.43
C PRO A 796 15.09 16.15 -13.33
N GLU A 797 16.16 15.37 -13.39
CA GLU A 797 17.55 15.87 -13.27
C GLU A 797 17.96 16.65 -14.53
N GLY A 798 17.59 16.16 -15.72
CA GLY A 798 17.81 16.84 -17.01
C GLY A 798 16.96 18.11 -17.18
N LEU A 799 15.86 18.23 -16.42
CA LEU A 799 14.95 19.37 -16.45
C LEU A 799 15.63 20.69 -16.03
N LEU A 800 16.53 20.64 -15.04
CA LEU A 800 17.28 21.81 -14.57
C LEU A 800 18.37 22.24 -15.55
N GLY A 801 19.01 21.28 -16.24
CA GLY A 801 19.93 21.55 -17.36
C GLY A 801 19.22 22.24 -18.52
N TYR A 802 18.01 21.77 -18.85
CA TYR A 802 17.15 22.39 -19.85
C TYR A 802 16.72 23.81 -19.46
N ALA A 803 16.23 24.01 -18.23
CA ALA A 803 15.82 25.33 -17.74
C ALA A 803 16.99 26.32 -17.62
N SER A 804 18.21 25.84 -17.33
CA SER A 804 19.41 26.68 -17.17
C SER A 804 20.09 27.09 -18.49
N GLY A 805 19.65 26.55 -19.63
CA GLY A 805 20.21 26.86 -20.94
C GLY A 805 21.61 26.27 -21.20
N THR A 806 22.04 25.30 -20.39
CA THR A 806 23.35 24.63 -20.47
C THR A 806 23.33 23.40 -21.37
N SER A 807 22.33 23.27 -22.24
CA SER A 807 22.04 22.10 -23.09
C SER A 807 23.06 21.82 -24.21
N GLY A 808 24.30 22.28 -24.09
CA GLY A 808 25.38 21.95 -25.02
C GLY A 808 26.03 20.58 -24.78
N GLU A 809 25.86 19.96 -23.60
CA GLU A 809 26.65 18.76 -23.23
C GLU A 809 25.87 17.61 -22.56
N VAL A 810 24.53 17.66 -22.50
CA VAL A 810 23.77 16.44 -22.15
C VAL A 810 23.67 15.59 -23.42
N ALA A 811 24.74 14.84 -23.66
CA ALA A 811 24.83 13.88 -24.75
C ALA A 811 23.61 12.96 -24.73
N LEU A 812 23.04 12.75 -25.92
CA LEU A 812 22.26 11.55 -26.24
C LEU A 812 23.08 10.35 -25.76
N LEU A 813 22.70 9.76 -24.62
CA LEU A 813 23.19 8.45 -24.22
C LEU A 813 22.80 7.50 -25.35
N SER A 814 23.81 7.11 -26.15
CA SER A 814 23.68 6.08 -27.15
C SER A 814 23.25 4.78 -26.45
N SER A 815 22.37 4.04 -27.10
CA SER A 815 21.80 2.75 -26.69
C SER A 815 22.79 1.63 -26.34
N ASP A 816 24.10 1.89 -26.37
CA ASP A 816 25.16 0.91 -26.12
C ASP A 816 25.84 1.05 -24.74
N GLU A 817 25.40 1.99 -23.87
CA GLU A 817 25.88 2.11 -22.48
C GLU A 817 24.74 2.15 -21.43
N ILE A 818 23.66 1.38 -21.61
CA ILE A 818 22.62 1.15 -20.58
C ILE A 818 22.37 -0.35 -20.41
#